data_AF-A0A1G6R3X7-F1
#
_entry.id   AF-A0A1G6R3X7-F1
#
_cell.length_a   1.000
_cell.length_b   1.000
_cell.length_c   1.000
_cell.angle_alpha   90.00
_cell.angle_beta   90.00
_cell.angle_gamma   90.00
#
_symmetry.space_group_name_H-M   'P 1'
#
loop_
_entity.id
_entity.type
_entity.pdbx_description
1 polymer ?
#
loop_
_entity_poly.entity_id
_entity_poly.type
_entity_poly.pdbx_seq_one_letter_code
_entity_poly.pdbx_strand_id
1 'polypeptide(L)'
;MAEKTFATRSLSVVRRVPVSLSLAGVLLLVGVLSGGLWRPFADSDLYDTVAYGLPALRAGRWWTPITGTFFVSAPWIYAAGIPLLAAMAFLEARRGSRAAATTFAAGQLFSVLAASAFLWGASLLPWQWAQEQATALDVGPSGGLFACLAAALALLPSPWRLRAWTVFLAVLAVSFFYYGSLPDLEHVLAVLLVLAVDRSLRPQRVSVREQRLVAFVVLCALGAIEILGYVAPMTGPFGYSAAAAGSWIDVAVNTVVVLVVATALRRGRRWAWIVVIVYCALNLILVVLVVGILLLSGAPGIEAEADADISSVLASSALWIVASVYFVLVRAAFRARPRAALGDAPAPTVDEVKQELRASGGGTLSWMTTWEGMSYARFDRGMVAYQRRSGVALALGDPLGPPESRAATVRAFVDRAEAAGLAPCFFSAGAATLAAVPAGWRSIVVADDTVVDLPGLQFTGKAWGAVRTSLNRAEREGMTFRLSRLGDETWGVRQQLRAISESWVGDKGLPEMGFTLGTLHEASDPEVRVALAVSPAGDVDGFLSWLPVYGEGAIRGWTLDLMRRRDGGFGPVMEFLIGASARQFSAEGAQVMSLSGAPLAHEYPADAGVIADLQRRLADLLEPVYGFSSLHRFKQKFHPRYETMYLLYRDEADLTRIGAALTRAFLPHATIRQFAAAGVDLVRQEN
;
A
#
# COMPACT_ATOMS: atom_id res chain seq x y z
N MET A 1 2.50 33.94 6.05
CA MET A 1 3.72 33.20 5.61
C MET A 1 3.41 32.07 4.62
N ALA A 2 2.20 31.49 4.62
CA ALA A 2 1.77 30.46 3.65
C ALA A 2 1.67 30.96 2.19
N GLU A 3 1.22 32.20 1.97
CA GLU A 3 0.97 32.77 0.64
C GLU A 3 2.25 33.00 -0.19
N LYS A 4 3.33 33.48 0.44
CA LYS A 4 4.66 33.61 -0.19
C LYS A 4 5.28 32.26 -0.57
N THR A 5 4.92 31.19 0.14
CA THR A 5 5.43 29.83 -0.10
C THR A 5 4.72 29.17 -1.29
N PHE A 6 3.43 29.47 -1.49
CA PHE A 6 2.67 28.98 -2.65
C PHE A 6 3.10 29.68 -3.95
N ALA A 7 3.32 31.00 -3.91
CA ALA A 7 3.79 31.78 -5.06
C ALA A 7 5.22 31.39 -5.51
N THR A 8 6.14 31.14 -4.57
CA THR A 8 7.50 30.67 -4.90
C THR A 8 7.52 29.24 -5.43
N ARG A 9 6.66 28.33 -4.91
CA ARG A 9 6.52 26.96 -5.43
C ARG A 9 5.94 26.95 -6.84
N SER A 10 4.89 27.71 -7.12
CA SER A 10 4.27 27.80 -8.45
C SER A 10 5.23 28.38 -9.50
N LEU A 11 5.98 29.44 -9.16
CA LEU A 11 7.04 29.97 -10.04
C LEU A 11 8.18 28.96 -10.30
N SER A 12 8.52 28.11 -9.33
CA SER A 12 9.54 27.06 -9.50
C SER A 12 9.09 25.91 -10.40
N VAL A 13 7.79 25.59 -10.41
CA VAL A 13 7.19 24.58 -11.29
C VAL A 13 7.12 25.10 -12.72
N VAL A 14 6.68 26.35 -12.91
CA VAL A 14 6.59 27.00 -14.23
C VAL A 14 7.94 27.03 -14.95
N ARG A 15 9.04 27.27 -14.23
CA ARG A 15 10.40 27.25 -14.82
C ARG A 15 10.90 25.87 -15.24
N ARG A 16 10.29 24.78 -14.75
CA ARG A 16 10.74 23.41 -15.00
C ARG A 16 10.02 22.74 -16.17
N VAL A 17 8.89 23.29 -16.64
CA VAL A 17 8.05 22.67 -17.68
C VAL A 17 7.62 23.62 -18.81
N PRO A 18 8.56 24.40 -19.41
CA PRO A 18 8.21 25.40 -20.40
C PRO A 18 7.53 24.84 -21.65
N VAL A 19 7.93 23.66 -22.16
CA VAL A 19 7.35 23.09 -23.39
C VAL A 19 5.91 22.66 -23.16
N SER A 20 5.62 22.02 -22.03
CA SER A 20 4.27 21.57 -21.70
C SER A 20 3.31 22.74 -21.51
N LEU A 21 3.77 23.82 -20.87
CA LEU A 21 2.99 25.05 -20.72
C LEU A 21 2.82 25.79 -22.04
N SER A 22 3.84 25.84 -22.89
CA SER A 22 3.74 26.41 -24.24
C SER A 22 2.73 25.63 -25.09
N LEU A 23 2.76 24.29 -25.06
CA LEU A 23 1.78 23.47 -25.78
C LEU A 23 0.35 23.75 -25.27
N ALA A 24 0.14 23.77 -23.94
CA ALA A 24 -1.15 24.10 -23.36
C ALA A 24 -1.63 25.50 -23.78
N GLY A 25 -0.75 26.50 -23.75
CA GLY A 25 -1.04 27.87 -24.19
C GLY A 25 -1.39 27.96 -25.67
N VAL A 26 -0.68 27.23 -26.54
CA VAL A 26 -0.97 27.15 -27.98
C VAL A 26 -2.32 26.49 -28.22
N LEU A 27 -2.62 25.37 -27.56
CA LEU A 27 -3.92 24.68 -27.70
C LEU A 27 -5.08 25.58 -27.28
N LEU A 28 -4.94 26.31 -26.17
CA LEU A 28 -5.95 27.26 -25.72
C LEU A 28 -6.10 28.44 -26.70
N LEU A 29 -4.98 29.01 -27.17
CA LEU A 29 -5.00 30.10 -28.14
C LEU A 29 -5.67 29.68 -29.45
N VAL A 30 -5.29 28.53 -30.00
CA VAL A 30 -5.89 27.97 -31.22
C VAL A 30 -7.36 27.64 -30.96
N GLY A 31 -7.71 27.09 -29.80
CA GLY A 31 -9.08 26.83 -29.40
C GLY A 31 -9.95 28.09 -29.31
N VAL A 32 -9.38 29.21 -28.85
CA VAL A 32 -10.05 30.52 -28.86
C VAL A 32 -10.24 31.01 -30.31
N LEU A 33 -9.16 31.01 -31.10
CA LEU A 33 -9.15 31.57 -32.45
C LEU A 33 -10.01 30.78 -33.44
N SER A 34 -10.07 29.46 -33.29
CA SER A 34 -10.86 28.56 -34.14
C SER A 34 -12.30 28.36 -33.67
N GLY A 35 -12.65 28.83 -32.46
CA GLY A 35 -13.94 28.53 -31.83
C GLY A 35 -14.04 27.11 -31.23
N GLY A 36 -13.00 26.28 -31.31
CA GLY A 36 -12.97 24.91 -30.81
C GLY A 36 -13.17 24.76 -29.30
N LEU A 37 -13.01 25.83 -28.52
CA LEU A 37 -13.35 25.84 -27.08
C LEU A 37 -14.86 25.84 -26.79
N TRP A 38 -15.69 26.21 -27.78
CA TRP A 38 -17.14 26.32 -27.59
C TRP A 38 -17.95 25.37 -28.47
N ARG A 39 -17.38 24.91 -29.60
CA ARG A 39 -18.05 24.02 -30.54
C ARG A 39 -17.10 22.91 -31.03
N PRO A 40 -17.62 21.75 -31.45
CA PRO A 40 -16.80 20.73 -32.12
C PRO A 40 -16.03 21.33 -33.30
N PHE A 41 -14.74 21.04 -33.40
CA PHE A 41 -13.90 21.59 -34.47
C PHE A 41 -14.22 20.99 -35.85
N ALA A 42 -14.86 19.82 -35.87
CA ALA A 42 -15.38 19.22 -37.10
C ALA A 42 -16.39 20.12 -37.84
N ASP A 43 -17.05 21.05 -37.15
CA ASP A 43 -18.01 22.00 -37.74
C ASP A 43 -17.33 23.24 -38.36
N SER A 44 -16.00 23.33 -38.31
CA SER A 44 -15.24 24.47 -38.83
C SER A 44 -14.89 24.30 -40.30
N ASP A 45 -14.98 25.39 -41.07
CA ASP A 45 -14.52 25.44 -42.48
C ASP A 45 -13.03 25.08 -42.65
N LEU A 46 -12.24 25.18 -41.58
CA LEU A 46 -10.83 24.83 -41.58
C LEU A 46 -10.57 23.33 -41.44
N TYR A 47 -11.56 22.55 -41.01
CA TYR A 47 -11.39 21.13 -40.64
C TYR A 47 -10.76 20.33 -41.78
N ASP A 48 -11.34 20.35 -42.97
CA ASP A 48 -10.86 19.57 -44.13
C ASP A 48 -9.45 19.97 -44.60
N THR A 49 -9.02 21.19 -44.26
CA THR A 49 -7.71 21.75 -44.64
C THR A 49 -6.61 21.32 -43.68
N VAL A 50 -6.91 21.22 -42.38
CA VAL A 50 -5.91 21.00 -41.33
C VAL A 50 -5.97 19.60 -40.72
N ALA A 51 -7.10 18.91 -40.79
CA ALA A 51 -7.28 17.57 -40.24
C ALA A 51 -6.40 16.55 -40.97
N TYR A 52 -5.80 15.67 -40.19
CA TYR A 52 -4.90 14.64 -40.68
C TYR A 52 -5.61 13.29 -40.77
N GLY A 53 -5.01 12.37 -41.50
CA GLY A 53 -5.55 11.03 -41.76
C GLY A 53 -5.21 10.56 -43.16
N LEU A 54 -5.53 9.31 -43.46
CA LEU A 54 -5.26 8.72 -44.77
C LEU A 54 -5.85 9.53 -45.95
N PRO A 55 -7.09 10.08 -45.88
CA PRO A 55 -7.64 10.89 -46.96
C PRO A 55 -6.82 12.15 -47.24
N ALA A 56 -6.37 12.84 -46.19
CA ALA A 56 -5.57 14.06 -46.32
C ALA A 56 -4.21 13.78 -46.97
N LEU A 57 -3.54 12.68 -46.58
CA LEU A 57 -2.26 12.27 -47.16
C LEU A 57 -2.40 11.84 -48.62
N ARG A 58 -3.47 11.10 -48.98
CA ARG A 58 -3.79 10.73 -50.37
C ARG A 58 -4.04 11.96 -51.24
N ALA A 59 -4.63 13.01 -50.67
CA ALA A 59 -4.84 14.29 -51.34
C ALA A 59 -3.59 15.20 -51.38
N GLY A 60 -2.41 14.70 -50.99
CA GLY A 60 -1.15 15.44 -51.02
C GLY A 60 -0.95 16.44 -49.88
N ARG A 61 -1.82 16.44 -48.86
CA ARG A 61 -1.77 17.38 -47.72
C ARG A 61 -0.82 16.89 -46.61
N TRP A 62 0.45 16.70 -46.94
CA TRP A 62 1.49 16.17 -46.03
C TRP A 62 1.82 17.06 -44.83
N TRP A 63 1.35 18.32 -44.81
CA TRP A 63 1.50 19.23 -43.66
C TRP A 63 0.49 18.95 -42.54
N THR A 64 -0.61 18.25 -42.84
CA THR A 64 -1.73 18.06 -41.89
C THR A 64 -1.34 17.36 -40.59
N PRO A 65 -0.41 16.37 -40.52
CA PRO A 65 0.01 15.80 -39.25
C PRO A 65 0.64 16.83 -38.31
N ILE A 66 1.23 17.89 -38.84
CA ILE A 66 1.83 18.97 -38.04
C ILE A 66 0.78 20.00 -37.68
N THR A 67 -0.01 20.49 -38.65
CA THR A 67 -0.97 21.57 -38.40
C THR A 67 -2.18 21.12 -37.59
N GLY A 68 -2.72 19.93 -37.88
CA GLY A 68 -3.88 19.38 -37.18
C GLY A 68 -3.62 19.04 -35.72
N THR A 69 -2.35 18.86 -35.32
CA THR A 69 -1.93 18.58 -33.93
C THR A 69 -2.40 19.65 -32.93
N PHE A 70 -2.56 20.91 -33.37
CA PHE A 70 -2.88 22.03 -32.48
C PHE A 70 -4.38 22.35 -32.36
N PHE A 71 -5.24 21.58 -33.03
CA PHE A 71 -6.70 21.72 -32.97
C PHE A 71 -7.31 20.61 -32.12
N VAL A 72 -8.29 20.91 -31.28
CA VAL A 72 -8.94 19.90 -30.43
C VAL A 72 -10.34 19.62 -30.97
N SER A 73 -10.69 18.34 -31.11
CA SER A 73 -11.92 17.91 -31.79
C SER A 73 -13.21 18.34 -31.08
N ALA A 74 -13.24 18.40 -29.74
CA ALA A 74 -14.42 18.83 -28.99
C ALA A 74 -14.07 19.62 -27.70
N PRO A 75 -14.94 20.54 -27.23
CA PRO A 75 -14.69 21.36 -26.04
C PRO A 75 -14.35 20.58 -24.76
N TRP A 76 -15.03 19.46 -24.52
CA TRP A 76 -14.81 18.65 -23.32
C TRP A 76 -13.43 17.96 -23.32
N ILE A 77 -12.80 17.79 -24.48
CA ILE A 77 -11.49 17.14 -24.63
C ILE A 77 -10.37 18.04 -24.09
N TYR A 78 -10.54 19.36 -24.05
CA TYR A 78 -9.59 20.25 -23.36
C TYR A 78 -9.44 19.89 -21.88
N ALA A 79 -10.56 19.61 -21.20
CA ALA A 79 -10.55 19.17 -19.81
C ALA A 79 -9.98 17.75 -19.69
N ALA A 80 -10.38 16.83 -20.56
CA ALA A 80 -9.86 15.45 -20.60
C ALA A 80 -8.35 15.38 -20.92
N GLY A 81 -7.79 16.40 -21.60
CA GLY A 81 -6.37 16.52 -21.94
C GLY A 81 -5.48 17.02 -20.80
N ILE A 82 -6.05 17.57 -19.72
CA ILE A 82 -5.27 18.10 -18.58
C ILE A 82 -4.37 17.02 -17.93
N PRO A 83 -4.86 15.80 -17.62
CA PRO A 83 -4.01 14.74 -17.08
C PRO A 83 -2.86 14.34 -18.01
N LEU A 84 -3.10 14.36 -19.33
CA LEU A 84 -2.09 14.04 -20.33
C LEU A 84 -1.01 15.12 -20.44
N LEU A 85 -1.41 16.40 -20.41
CA LEU A 85 -0.48 17.52 -20.32
C LEU A 85 0.32 17.50 -19.01
N ALA A 86 -0.31 17.10 -17.90
CA ALA A 86 0.39 16.89 -16.63
C ALA A 86 1.42 15.76 -16.70
N ALA A 87 1.12 14.68 -17.43
CA ALA A 87 2.07 13.59 -17.65
C ALA A 87 3.27 14.05 -18.51
N MET A 88 3.03 14.84 -19.55
CA MET A 88 4.08 15.48 -20.34
C MET A 88 4.92 16.45 -19.48
N ALA A 89 4.29 17.25 -18.63
CA ALA A 89 4.98 18.13 -17.69
C ALA A 89 5.85 17.34 -16.70
N PHE A 90 5.35 16.20 -16.20
CA PHE A 90 6.15 15.31 -15.35
C PHE A 90 7.37 14.75 -16.10
N LEU A 91 7.19 14.30 -17.35
CA LEU A 91 8.29 13.85 -18.20
C LEU A 91 9.33 14.97 -18.42
N GLU A 92 8.86 16.17 -18.72
CA GLU A 92 9.71 17.36 -18.92
C GLU A 92 10.50 17.71 -17.65
N ALA A 93 9.86 17.70 -16.49
CA ALA A 93 10.52 17.98 -15.22
C ALA A 93 11.59 16.94 -14.86
N ARG A 94 11.48 15.70 -15.37
CA ARG A 94 12.39 14.58 -15.04
C ARG A 94 13.49 14.34 -16.08
N ARG A 95 13.21 14.48 -17.37
CA ARG A 95 14.15 14.23 -18.48
C ARG A 95 14.53 15.51 -19.27
N GLY A 96 13.95 16.66 -18.92
CA GLY A 96 14.21 17.96 -19.54
C GLY A 96 13.34 18.25 -20.77
N SER A 97 13.26 19.53 -21.13
CA SER A 97 12.43 20.06 -22.23
C SER A 97 12.69 19.42 -23.59
N ARG A 98 13.96 19.16 -23.93
CA ARG A 98 14.31 18.51 -25.21
C ARG A 98 13.74 17.10 -25.30
N ALA A 99 13.81 16.33 -24.21
CA ALA A 99 13.29 14.96 -24.19
C ALA A 99 11.76 14.95 -24.30
N ALA A 100 11.05 15.83 -23.58
CA ALA A 100 9.60 15.95 -23.67
C ALA A 100 9.15 16.40 -25.08
N ALA A 101 9.77 17.44 -25.64
CA ALA A 101 9.47 17.92 -26.98
C ALA A 101 9.71 16.86 -28.06
N THR A 102 10.83 16.13 -27.97
CA THR A 102 11.17 15.07 -28.94
C THR A 102 10.20 13.90 -28.82
N THR A 103 9.86 13.48 -27.59
CA THR A 103 8.91 12.38 -27.35
C THR A 103 7.52 12.74 -27.88
N PHE A 104 7.06 13.96 -27.62
CA PHE A 104 5.79 14.48 -28.14
C PHE A 104 5.78 14.49 -29.67
N ALA A 105 6.75 15.17 -30.29
CA ALA A 105 6.78 15.36 -31.74
C ALA A 105 6.96 14.04 -32.50
N ALA A 106 7.88 13.17 -32.04
CA ALA A 106 8.09 11.86 -32.64
C ALA A 106 6.89 10.95 -32.44
N GLY A 107 6.28 10.95 -31.24
CA GLY A 107 5.09 10.18 -30.94
C GLY A 107 3.90 10.57 -31.81
N GLN A 108 3.62 11.87 -31.91
CA GLN A 108 2.54 12.42 -32.72
C GLN A 108 2.73 12.12 -34.22
N LEU A 109 3.91 12.41 -34.76
CA LEU A 109 4.16 12.20 -36.18
C LEU A 109 4.12 10.71 -36.53
N PHE A 110 4.73 9.87 -35.68
CA PHE A 110 4.72 8.43 -35.89
C PHE A 110 3.31 7.85 -35.80
N SER A 111 2.50 8.21 -34.80
CA SER A 111 1.16 7.62 -34.62
C SER A 111 0.26 7.91 -35.81
N VAL A 112 0.22 9.16 -36.29
CA VAL A 112 -0.60 9.57 -37.44
C VAL A 112 -0.16 8.87 -38.73
N LEU A 113 1.15 8.87 -39.01
CA LEU A 113 1.68 8.25 -40.23
C LEU A 113 1.56 6.72 -40.20
N ALA A 114 1.83 6.09 -39.06
CA ALA A 114 1.70 4.66 -38.89
C ALA A 114 0.24 4.21 -38.94
N ALA A 115 -0.70 4.96 -38.35
CA ALA A 115 -2.13 4.68 -38.44
C ALA A 115 -2.61 4.79 -39.88
N SER A 116 -2.22 5.85 -40.58
CA SER A 116 -2.55 6.04 -42.00
C SER A 116 -1.97 4.93 -42.89
N ALA A 117 -0.73 4.52 -42.65
CA ALA A 117 -0.10 3.41 -43.37
C ALA A 117 -0.77 2.06 -43.07
N PHE A 118 -1.12 1.81 -41.81
CA PHE A 118 -1.86 0.63 -41.40
C PHE A 118 -3.23 0.57 -42.08
N LEU A 119 -4.02 1.65 -42.02
CA LEU A 119 -5.35 1.72 -42.63
C LEU A 119 -5.28 1.67 -44.15
N TRP A 120 -4.21 2.19 -44.77
CA TRP A 120 -3.98 2.05 -46.21
C TRP A 120 -3.87 0.58 -46.62
N GLY A 121 -3.14 -0.24 -45.86
CA GLY A 121 -3.05 -1.68 -46.12
C GLY A 121 -4.31 -2.45 -45.69
N ALA A 122 -4.84 -2.14 -44.51
CA ALA A 122 -5.98 -2.85 -43.93
C ALA A 122 -7.28 -2.62 -44.71
N SER A 123 -7.46 -1.44 -45.30
CA SER A 123 -8.63 -1.14 -46.15
C SER A 123 -8.66 -1.91 -47.47
N LEU A 124 -7.57 -2.59 -47.85
CA LEU A 124 -7.54 -3.50 -49.00
C LEU A 124 -8.19 -4.86 -48.69
N LEU A 125 -8.35 -5.18 -47.41
CA LEU A 125 -9.02 -6.39 -46.96
C LEU A 125 -10.53 -6.16 -46.87
N PRO A 126 -11.37 -7.22 -46.91
CA PRO A 126 -12.81 -7.13 -46.69
C PRO A 126 -13.11 -6.93 -45.18
N TRP A 127 -12.57 -5.87 -44.61
CA TRP A 127 -12.70 -5.52 -43.20
C TRP A 127 -13.35 -4.14 -43.09
N GLN A 128 -14.67 -4.14 -42.89
CA GLN A 128 -15.50 -2.94 -42.91
C GLN A 128 -14.98 -1.82 -42.00
N TRP A 129 -14.63 -2.16 -40.76
CA TRP A 129 -14.05 -1.20 -39.81
C TRP A 129 -12.80 -0.49 -40.38
N ALA A 130 -11.88 -1.23 -41.00
CA ALA A 130 -10.67 -0.63 -41.55
C ALA A 130 -10.98 0.26 -42.78
N GLN A 131 -11.99 -0.10 -43.57
CA GLN A 131 -12.45 0.71 -44.69
C GLN A 131 -13.12 2.01 -44.22
N GLU A 132 -13.94 1.95 -43.17
CA GLU A 132 -14.56 3.12 -42.55
C GLU A 132 -13.51 4.05 -41.94
N GLN A 133 -12.63 3.52 -41.09
CA GLN A 133 -11.57 4.32 -40.45
C GLN A 133 -10.55 4.88 -41.46
N ALA A 134 -10.35 4.21 -42.61
CA ALA A 134 -9.51 4.73 -43.70
C ALA A 134 -10.07 6.01 -44.36
N THR A 135 -11.35 6.32 -44.16
CA THR A 135 -12.00 7.54 -44.62
C THR A 135 -12.11 8.61 -43.54
N ALA A 136 -11.80 8.28 -42.28
CA ALA A 136 -11.85 9.20 -41.17
C ALA A 136 -10.69 10.20 -41.21
N LEU A 137 -10.97 11.39 -40.65
CA LEU A 137 -9.99 12.43 -40.36
C LEU A 137 -9.98 12.67 -38.85
N ASP A 138 -8.84 13.08 -38.32
CA ASP A 138 -8.66 13.41 -36.91
C ASP A 138 -7.86 14.71 -36.74
N VAL A 139 -8.00 15.31 -35.56
CA VAL A 139 -7.25 16.48 -35.11
C VAL A 139 -6.83 16.32 -33.64
N GLY A 140 -5.69 16.92 -33.32
CA GLY A 140 -5.26 17.15 -31.96
C GLY A 140 -3.99 16.45 -31.54
N PRO A 141 -3.53 16.76 -30.33
CA PRO A 141 -2.18 16.41 -29.88
C PRO A 141 -2.11 15.02 -29.24
N SER A 142 -3.16 14.21 -29.41
CA SER A 142 -3.42 13.07 -28.54
C SER A 142 -2.35 11.97 -28.69
N GLY A 143 -1.91 11.65 -29.90
CA GLY A 143 -0.82 10.68 -30.14
C GLY A 143 0.49 11.05 -29.41
N GLY A 144 0.94 12.29 -29.55
CA GLY A 144 2.13 12.80 -28.87
C GLY A 144 1.98 12.85 -27.36
N LEU A 145 0.79 13.20 -26.86
CA LEU A 145 0.49 13.21 -25.43
C LEU A 145 0.46 11.79 -24.83
N PHE A 146 -0.07 10.79 -25.54
CA PHE A 146 -0.02 9.38 -25.12
C PHE A 146 1.41 8.81 -25.15
N ALA A 147 2.24 9.22 -26.12
CA ALA A 147 3.66 8.89 -26.12
C ALA A 147 4.39 9.50 -24.90
N CYS A 148 4.10 10.76 -24.57
CA CYS A 148 4.62 11.40 -23.37
C CYS A 148 4.14 10.71 -22.08
N LEU A 149 2.88 10.32 -22.00
CA LEU A 149 2.34 9.54 -20.88
C LEU A 149 3.07 8.21 -20.75
N ALA A 150 3.21 7.43 -21.83
CA ALA A 150 3.96 6.18 -21.84
C ALA A 150 5.41 6.36 -21.35
N ALA A 151 6.11 7.38 -21.85
CA ALA A 151 7.48 7.70 -21.41
C ALA A 151 7.54 8.16 -19.95
N ALA A 152 6.54 8.90 -19.48
CA ALA A 152 6.38 9.29 -18.07
C ALA A 152 6.18 8.06 -17.17
N LEU A 153 5.35 7.10 -17.58
CA LEU A 153 5.12 5.86 -16.82
C LEU A 153 6.40 5.03 -16.68
N ALA A 154 7.27 5.03 -17.71
CA ALA A 154 8.55 4.33 -17.66
C ALA A 154 9.54 4.90 -16.63
N LEU A 155 9.37 6.16 -16.23
CA LEU A 155 10.19 6.82 -15.20
C LEU A 155 9.79 6.46 -13.77
N LEU A 156 8.65 5.81 -13.58
CA LEU A 156 8.20 5.41 -12.25
C LEU A 156 9.17 4.37 -11.65
N PRO A 157 9.38 4.40 -10.32
CA PRO A 157 10.15 3.37 -9.64
C PRO A 157 9.41 2.02 -9.65
N SER A 158 10.16 0.93 -9.53
CA SER A 158 9.56 -0.39 -9.23
C SER A 158 8.95 -0.36 -7.83
N PRO A 159 7.76 -0.96 -7.58
CA PRO A 159 6.93 -1.73 -8.52
C PRO A 159 5.92 -0.87 -9.30
N TRP A 160 5.74 0.41 -8.94
CA TRP A 160 4.73 1.31 -9.51
C TRP A 160 4.76 1.41 -11.04
N ARG A 161 5.95 1.32 -11.64
CA ARG A 161 6.11 1.24 -13.11
C ARG A 161 5.29 0.12 -13.74
N LEU A 162 5.44 -1.11 -13.27
CA LEU A 162 4.73 -2.26 -13.84
C LEU A 162 3.22 -2.13 -13.64
N ARG A 163 2.80 -1.65 -12.45
CA ARG A 163 1.39 -1.48 -12.11
C ARG A 163 0.72 -0.43 -12.99
N ALA A 164 1.36 0.72 -13.15
CA ALA A 164 0.85 1.80 -13.97
C ALA A 164 0.80 1.39 -15.45
N TRP A 165 1.82 0.72 -15.96
CA TRP A 165 1.81 0.14 -17.31
C TRP A 165 0.67 -0.87 -17.50
N THR A 166 0.44 -1.74 -16.52
CA THR A 166 -0.63 -2.74 -16.59
C THR A 166 -2.01 -2.09 -16.69
N VAL A 167 -2.28 -1.10 -15.83
CA VAL A 167 -3.56 -0.37 -15.85
C VAL A 167 -3.70 0.43 -17.14
N PHE A 168 -2.65 1.14 -17.55
CA PHE A 168 -2.64 1.94 -18.76
C PHE A 168 -2.88 1.11 -20.02
N LEU A 169 -2.18 -0.02 -20.18
CA LEU A 169 -2.38 -0.94 -21.30
C LEU A 169 -3.77 -1.57 -21.28
N ALA A 170 -4.31 -1.86 -20.09
CA ALA A 170 -5.68 -2.38 -19.97
C ALA A 170 -6.71 -1.33 -20.43
N VAL A 171 -6.59 -0.08 -20.00
CA VAL A 171 -7.46 1.02 -20.45
C VAL A 171 -7.34 1.25 -21.96
N LEU A 172 -6.10 1.25 -22.48
CA LEU A 172 -5.84 1.41 -23.90
C LEU A 172 -6.45 0.27 -24.73
N ALA A 173 -6.33 -0.97 -24.26
CA ALA A 173 -6.96 -2.12 -24.88
C ALA A 173 -8.49 -2.00 -24.86
N VAL A 174 -9.08 -1.65 -23.71
CA VAL A 174 -10.54 -1.44 -23.59
C VAL A 174 -11.00 -0.37 -24.57
N SER A 175 -10.33 0.79 -24.65
CA SER A 175 -10.72 1.88 -25.56
C SER A 175 -10.65 1.44 -27.03
N PHE A 176 -9.53 0.81 -27.43
CA PHE A 176 -9.32 0.37 -28.82
C PHE A 176 -10.30 -0.73 -29.23
N PHE A 177 -10.53 -1.72 -28.37
CA PHE A 177 -11.47 -2.79 -28.69
C PHE A 177 -12.92 -2.32 -28.65
N TYR A 178 -13.26 -1.36 -27.79
CA TYR A 178 -14.64 -0.90 -27.62
C TYR A 178 -15.05 0.16 -28.65
N TYR A 179 -14.32 1.27 -28.72
CA TYR A 179 -14.61 2.38 -29.64
C TYR A 179 -13.90 2.19 -30.97
N GLY A 180 -12.61 1.84 -30.92
CA GLY A 180 -11.79 1.57 -32.10
C GLY A 180 -11.81 2.68 -33.14
N SER A 181 -11.89 3.94 -32.72
CA SER A 181 -11.83 5.07 -33.64
C SER A 181 -10.39 5.30 -34.13
N LEU A 182 -10.21 6.11 -35.18
CA LEU A 182 -8.89 6.53 -35.66
C LEU A 182 -7.97 7.05 -34.51
N PRO A 183 -8.43 7.93 -33.59
CA PRO A 183 -7.66 8.32 -32.41
C PRO A 183 -7.19 7.13 -31.54
N ASP A 184 -8.03 6.12 -31.30
CA ASP A 184 -7.67 4.97 -30.47
C ASP A 184 -6.53 4.16 -31.11
N LEU A 185 -6.56 3.98 -32.44
CA LEU A 185 -5.48 3.35 -33.19
C LEU A 185 -4.18 4.16 -33.08
N GLU A 186 -4.26 5.48 -33.20
CA GLU A 186 -3.11 6.37 -33.04
C GLU A 186 -2.51 6.27 -31.63
N HIS A 187 -3.33 6.22 -30.58
CA HIS A 187 -2.86 6.04 -29.19
C HIS A 187 -2.13 4.71 -29.02
N VAL A 188 -2.66 3.62 -29.57
CA VAL A 188 -2.01 2.30 -29.54
C VAL A 188 -0.63 2.36 -30.20
N LEU A 189 -0.53 2.95 -31.39
CA LEU A 189 0.73 3.05 -32.14
C LEU A 189 1.75 3.98 -31.44
N ALA A 190 1.30 5.09 -30.86
CA ALA A 190 2.14 5.97 -30.06
C ALA A 190 2.77 5.24 -28.87
N VAL A 191 1.98 4.41 -28.17
CA VAL A 191 2.47 3.63 -27.02
C VAL A 191 3.41 2.51 -27.46
N LEU A 192 3.12 1.82 -28.58
CA LEU A 192 3.99 0.79 -29.15
C LEU A 192 5.36 1.34 -29.54
N LEU A 193 5.43 2.56 -30.09
CA LEU A 193 6.70 3.24 -30.38
C LEU A 193 7.56 3.39 -29.12
N VAL A 194 6.96 3.88 -28.03
CA VAL A 194 7.68 4.09 -26.77
C VAL A 194 8.17 2.76 -26.19
N LEU A 195 7.35 1.71 -26.25
CA LEU A 195 7.74 0.38 -25.80
C LEU A 195 8.90 -0.21 -26.63
N ALA A 196 8.91 0.02 -27.95
CA ALA A 196 9.99 -0.41 -28.84
C ALA A 196 11.33 0.28 -28.52
N VAL A 197 11.29 1.57 -28.18
CA VAL A 197 12.48 2.39 -27.90
C VAL A 197 13.00 2.19 -26.47
N ASP A 198 12.14 2.38 -25.46
CA ASP A 198 12.54 2.47 -24.05
C ASP A 198 12.67 1.07 -23.39
N ARG A 199 12.10 0.02 -24.02
CA ARG A 199 12.12 -1.39 -23.55
C ARG A 199 11.87 -1.52 -22.04
N SER A 200 11.05 -0.65 -21.46
CA SER A 200 10.79 -0.59 -20.01
C SER A 200 10.01 -1.80 -19.48
N LEU A 201 9.34 -2.54 -20.37
CA LEU A 201 8.67 -3.82 -20.10
C LEU A 201 9.58 -5.03 -20.37
N ARG A 202 10.86 -5.00 -19.98
CA ARG A 202 11.65 -6.24 -19.94
C ARG A 202 11.10 -7.14 -18.84
N PRO A 203 10.66 -8.38 -19.14
CA PRO A 203 10.21 -9.31 -18.12
C PRO A 203 11.42 -9.82 -17.32
N GLN A 204 11.90 -9.04 -16.36
CA GLN A 204 12.62 -9.59 -15.21
C GLN A 204 11.62 -10.36 -14.36
N ARG A 205 12.03 -11.51 -13.79
CA ARG A 205 11.19 -12.47 -13.05
C ARG A 205 10.08 -11.75 -12.25
N VAL A 206 8.88 -11.68 -12.84
CA VAL A 206 7.74 -10.97 -12.25
C VAL A 206 7.35 -11.74 -11.00
N SER A 207 7.32 -11.05 -9.84
CA SER A 207 6.97 -11.69 -8.57
C SER A 207 5.55 -12.28 -8.62
N VAL A 208 5.30 -13.30 -7.81
CA VAL A 208 3.97 -13.92 -7.70
C VAL A 208 2.88 -12.90 -7.38
N ARG A 209 3.21 -11.86 -6.60
CA ARG A 209 2.30 -10.75 -6.29
C ARG A 209 1.95 -9.94 -7.53
N GLU A 210 2.94 -9.55 -8.33
CA GLU A 210 2.68 -8.77 -9.54
C GLU A 210 1.91 -9.59 -10.57
N GLN A 211 2.15 -10.90 -10.65
CA GLN A 211 1.33 -11.81 -11.46
C GLN A 211 -0.14 -11.79 -11.01
N ARG A 212 -0.40 -11.86 -9.70
CA ARG A 212 -1.76 -11.76 -9.13
C ARG A 212 -2.40 -10.40 -9.35
N LEU A 213 -1.62 -9.31 -9.38
CA LEU A 213 -2.13 -7.96 -9.64
C LEU A 213 -2.51 -7.79 -11.11
N VAL A 214 -1.65 -8.22 -12.04
CA VAL A 214 -1.95 -8.17 -13.47
C VAL A 214 -3.20 -9.00 -13.76
N ALA A 215 -3.32 -10.19 -13.19
CA ALA A 215 -4.54 -11.00 -13.26
C ALA A 215 -5.79 -10.25 -12.76
N PHE A 216 -5.68 -9.51 -11.66
CA PHE A 216 -6.76 -8.67 -11.13
C PHE A 216 -7.13 -7.56 -12.11
N VAL A 217 -6.16 -6.81 -12.63
CA VAL A 217 -6.40 -5.70 -13.56
C VAL A 217 -7.00 -6.19 -14.87
N VAL A 218 -6.48 -7.28 -15.44
CA VAL A 218 -7.02 -7.90 -16.65
C VAL A 218 -8.48 -8.31 -16.45
N LEU A 219 -8.82 -8.97 -15.34
CA LEU A 219 -10.20 -9.37 -15.08
C LEU A 219 -11.13 -8.16 -14.86
N CYS A 220 -10.68 -7.13 -14.17
CA CYS A 220 -11.46 -5.89 -14.02
C CYS A 220 -11.64 -5.16 -15.36
N ALA A 221 -10.64 -5.18 -16.24
CA ALA A 221 -10.74 -4.58 -17.57
C ALA A 221 -11.75 -5.32 -18.47
N LEU A 222 -11.76 -6.67 -18.40
CA LEU A 222 -12.76 -7.49 -19.07
C LEU A 222 -14.17 -7.19 -18.53
N GLY A 223 -14.34 -7.07 -17.21
CA GLY A 223 -15.62 -6.67 -16.62
C GLY A 223 -16.04 -5.23 -16.96
N ALA A 224 -15.08 -4.31 -17.14
CA ALA A 224 -15.38 -2.95 -17.55
C ALA A 224 -15.96 -2.88 -18.97
N ILE A 225 -15.51 -3.74 -19.88
CA ILE A 225 -16.08 -3.85 -21.24
C ILE A 225 -17.53 -4.29 -21.18
N GLU A 226 -17.86 -5.25 -20.31
CA GLU A 226 -19.24 -5.69 -20.11
C GLU A 226 -20.12 -4.53 -19.64
N ILE A 227 -19.66 -3.74 -18.65
CA ILE A 227 -20.38 -2.55 -18.18
C ILE A 227 -20.56 -1.53 -19.30
N LEU A 228 -19.51 -1.25 -20.06
CA LEU A 228 -19.56 -0.29 -21.18
C LEU A 228 -20.60 -0.72 -22.22
N GLY A 229 -20.70 -2.02 -22.51
CA GLY A 229 -21.68 -2.61 -23.42
C GLY A 229 -23.15 -2.26 -23.12
N TYR A 230 -23.47 -1.92 -21.86
CA TYR A 230 -24.81 -1.45 -21.47
C TYR A 230 -25.00 0.06 -21.61
N VAL A 231 -23.91 0.83 -21.63
CA VAL A 231 -23.92 2.31 -21.59
C VAL A 231 -23.96 2.92 -22.99
N ALA A 232 -23.24 2.32 -23.94
CA ALA A 232 -23.06 2.88 -25.27
C ALA A 232 -22.95 1.75 -26.32
N PRO A 233 -23.23 2.00 -27.60
CA PRO A 233 -22.92 1.03 -28.64
C PRO A 233 -21.41 0.84 -28.76
N MET A 234 -21.00 -0.36 -29.17
CA MET A 234 -19.62 -0.70 -29.49
C MET A 234 -19.40 -0.53 -31.00
N THR A 235 -18.30 0.10 -31.39
CA THR A 235 -17.97 0.46 -32.79
C THR A 235 -16.58 0.00 -33.23
N GLY A 236 -15.94 -0.83 -32.40
CA GLY A 236 -14.55 -1.21 -32.55
C GLY A 236 -14.23 -2.12 -33.75
N PRO A 237 -13.01 -2.67 -33.79
CA PRO A 237 -12.48 -3.47 -34.91
C PRO A 237 -13.30 -4.72 -35.27
N PHE A 238 -14.21 -5.15 -34.38
CA PHE A 238 -15.06 -6.33 -34.58
C PHE A 238 -16.44 -6.01 -35.14
N GLY A 239 -16.74 -4.73 -35.40
CA GLY A 239 -18.02 -4.29 -35.97
C GLY A 239 -18.89 -3.53 -34.97
N TYR A 240 -20.08 -3.17 -35.44
CA TYR A 240 -21.10 -2.50 -34.64
C TYR A 240 -21.83 -3.51 -33.74
N SER A 241 -22.06 -3.11 -32.50
CA SER A 241 -22.91 -3.82 -31.55
C SER A 241 -23.75 -2.78 -30.80
N ALA A 242 -25.08 -2.98 -30.80
CA ALA A 242 -26.00 -2.09 -30.11
C ALA A 242 -25.82 -2.22 -28.59
N ALA A 243 -26.12 -1.15 -27.85
CA ALA A 243 -26.07 -1.20 -26.39
C ALA A 243 -27.04 -2.29 -25.88
N ALA A 244 -26.58 -3.12 -24.96
CA ALA A 244 -27.34 -4.24 -24.44
C ALA A 244 -28.61 -3.77 -23.72
N ALA A 245 -29.76 -4.29 -24.13
CA ALA A 245 -31.03 -4.09 -23.41
C ALA A 245 -31.09 -5.06 -22.22
N GLY A 246 -30.78 -4.59 -21.01
CA GLY A 246 -30.91 -5.39 -19.80
C GLY A 246 -30.97 -4.58 -18.52
N SER A 247 -31.11 -5.27 -17.39
CA SER A 247 -31.31 -4.62 -16.10
C SER A 247 -29.98 -4.11 -15.53
N TRP A 248 -29.96 -2.90 -14.99
CA TRP A 248 -28.85 -2.38 -14.18
C TRP A 248 -28.55 -3.26 -12.96
N ILE A 249 -29.52 -4.07 -12.52
CA ILE A 249 -29.33 -5.05 -11.45
C ILE A 249 -28.39 -6.17 -11.93
N ASP A 250 -28.52 -6.64 -13.17
CA ASP A 250 -27.67 -7.69 -13.73
C ASP A 250 -26.22 -7.19 -13.86
N VAL A 251 -26.05 -5.96 -14.34
CA VAL A 251 -24.75 -5.29 -14.40
C VAL A 251 -24.13 -5.17 -13.00
N ALA A 252 -24.91 -4.76 -12.00
CA ALA A 252 -24.44 -4.65 -10.63
C ALA A 252 -24.02 -6.01 -10.05
N VAL A 253 -24.82 -7.06 -10.27
CA VAL A 253 -24.53 -8.42 -9.82
C VAL A 253 -23.26 -8.95 -10.50
N ASN A 254 -23.14 -8.82 -11.83
CA ASN A 254 -21.95 -9.25 -12.57
C ASN A 254 -20.70 -8.49 -12.12
N THR A 255 -20.82 -7.18 -11.92
CA THR A 255 -19.72 -6.35 -11.37
C THR A 255 -19.29 -6.86 -10.00
N VAL A 256 -20.22 -7.16 -9.10
CA VAL A 256 -19.91 -7.72 -7.78
C VAL A 256 -19.21 -9.08 -7.91
N VAL A 257 -19.71 -9.97 -8.79
CA VAL A 257 -19.10 -11.28 -9.03
C VAL A 257 -17.66 -11.14 -9.57
N VAL A 258 -17.45 -10.28 -10.58
CA VAL A 258 -16.13 -9.97 -11.13
C VAL A 258 -15.20 -9.45 -10.05
N LEU A 259 -15.64 -8.50 -9.22
CA LEU A 259 -14.82 -7.95 -8.13
C LEU A 259 -14.49 -8.99 -7.06
N VAL A 260 -15.41 -9.90 -6.73
CA VAL A 260 -15.18 -11.00 -5.79
C VAL A 260 -14.13 -11.97 -6.34
N VAL A 261 -14.27 -12.40 -7.59
CA VAL A 261 -13.33 -13.32 -8.26
C VAL A 261 -11.96 -12.65 -8.42
N ALA A 262 -11.92 -11.40 -8.89
CA ALA A 262 -10.69 -10.62 -9.05
C ALA A 262 -9.98 -10.45 -7.71
N THR A 263 -10.70 -10.10 -6.64
CA THR A 263 -10.13 -9.98 -5.29
C THR A 263 -9.60 -11.32 -4.78
N ALA A 264 -10.28 -12.43 -5.10
CA ALA A 264 -9.82 -13.76 -4.74
C ALA A 264 -8.56 -14.18 -5.53
N LEU A 265 -8.44 -13.83 -6.82
CA LEU A 265 -7.21 -13.99 -7.61
C LEU A 265 -6.06 -13.18 -7.02
N ARG A 266 -6.33 -11.93 -6.63
CA ARG A 266 -5.34 -11.05 -5.96
C ARG A 266 -4.82 -11.68 -4.66
N ARG A 267 -5.66 -12.43 -3.95
CA ARG A 267 -5.31 -13.22 -2.76
C ARG A 267 -4.72 -14.61 -3.06
N GLY A 268 -4.51 -14.95 -4.34
CA GLY A 268 -3.92 -16.21 -4.77
C GLY A 268 -4.81 -17.44 -4.60
N ARG A 269 -6.14 -17.27 -4.56
CA ARG A 269 -7.09 -18.37 -4.30
C ARG A 269 -7.25 -19.26 -5.54
N ARG A 270 -7.00 -20.56 -5.36
CA ARG A 270 -7.09 -21.55 -6.45
C ARG A 270 -8.48 -21.66 -7.06
N TRP A 271 -9.54 -21.60 -6.26
CA TRP A 271 -10.91 -21.71 -6.78
C TRP A 271 -11.24 -20.57 -7.76
N ALA A 272 -10.78 -19.35 -7.49
CA ALA A 272 -11.03 -18.20 -8.35
C ALA A 272 -10.33 -18.36 -9.71
N TRP A 273 -9.10 -18.87 -9.69
CA TRP A 273 -8.39 -19.24 -10.92
C TRP A 273 -9.12 -20.35 -11.69
N ILE A 274 -9.65 -21.38 -11.00
CA ILE A 274 -10.45 -22.42 -11.65
C ILE A 274 -11.69 -21.82 -12.32
N VAL A 275 -12.44 -20.96 -11.62
CA VAL A 275 -13.62 -20.27 -12.17
C VAL A 275 -13.26 -19.50 -13.44
N VAL A 276 -12.18 -18.72 -13.41
CA VAL A 276 -11.71 -17.98 -14.59
C VAL A 276 -11.32 -18.91 -15.73
N ILE A 277 -10.57 -19.99 -15.46
CA ILE A 277 -10.18 -20.94 -16.52
C ILE A 277 -11.40 -21.64 -17.12
N VAL A 278 -12.39 -22.02 -16.30
CA VAL A 278 -13.65 -22.58 -16.79
C VAL A 278 -14.37 -21.57 -17.67
N TYR A 279 -14.46 -20.31 -17.25
CA TYR A 279 -15.07 -19.24 -18.03
C TYR A 279 -14.33 -18.98 -19.36
N CYS A 280 -12.99 -18.97 -19.34
CA CYS A 280 -12.16 -18.89 -20.56
C CYS A 280 -12.43 -20.06 -21.50
N ALA A 281 -12.54 -21.29 -20.97
CA ALA A 281 -12.81 -22.48 -21.77
C ALA A 281 -14.21 -22.45 -22.38
N LEU A 282 -15.22 -21.99 -21.63
CA LEU A 282 -16.58 -21.79 -22.15
C LEU A 282 -16.61 -20.75 -23.27
N ASN A 283 -15.91 -19.61 -23.12
CA ASN A 283 -15.78 -18.62 -24.19
C ASN A 283 -15.08 -19.20 -25.42
N LEU A 284 -14.00 -19.97 -25.24
CA LEU A 284 -13.32 -20.60 -26.37
C LEU A 284 -14.22 -21.59 -27.11
N ILE A 285 -15.02 -22.38 -26.38
CA ILE A 285 -16.02 -23.29 -26.98
C ILE A 285 -17.08 -22.48 -27.73
N LEU A 286 -17.56 -21.38 -27.16
CA LEU A 286 -18.53 -20.49 -27.80
C LEU A 286 -17.98 -19.93 -29.12
N VAL A 287 -16.72 -19.47 -29.15
CA VAL A 287 -16.07 -19.02 -30.39
C VAL A 287 -16.01 -20.13 -31.43
N VAL A 288 -15.56 -21.32 -31.04
CA VAL A 288 -15.45 -22.46 -31.96
C VAL A 288 -16.82 -22.83 -32.51
N LEU A 289 -17.87 -22.78 -31.67
CA LEU A 289 -19.23 -23.02 -32.10
C LEU A 289 -19.74 -21.95 -33.07
N VAL A 290 -19.56 -20.67 -32.74
CA VAL A 290 -19.98 -19.55 -33.61
C VAL A 290 -19.25 -19.58 -34.95
N VAL A 291 -17.93 -19.77 -34.94
CA VAL A 291 -17.12 -19.90 -36.17
C VAL A 291 -17.53 -21.14 -36.96
N GLY A 292 -17.74 -22.28 -36.29
CA GLY A 292 -18.19 -23.51 -36.94
C GLY A 292 -19.57 -23.35 -37.59
N ILE A 293 -20.50 -22.70 -36.89
CA ILE A 293 -21.84 -22.37 -37.39
C ILE A 293 -21.71 -21.45 -38.63
N LEU A 294 -20.94 -20.38 -38.56
CA LEU A 294 -20.70 -19.45 -39.68
C LEU A 294 -20.11 -20.14 -40.92
N LEU A 295 -19.16 -21.06 -40.71
CA LEU A 295 -18.55 -21.84 -41.80
C LEU A 295 -19.51 -22.84 -42.44
N LEU A 296 -20.42 -23.43 -41.65
CA LEU A 296 -21.36 -24.47 -42.12
C LEU A 296 -22.58 -23.90 -42.83
N SER A 297 -23.03 -22.69 -42.47
CA SER A 297 -24.30 -22.11 -42.93
C SER A 297 -24.15 -20.93 -43.89
N GLY A 298 -22.93 -20.36 -44.00
CA GLY A 298 -22.68 -19.18 -44.82
C GLY A 298 -23.08 -17.88 -44.11
N ALA A 299 -22.16 -16.91 -44.07
CA ALA A 299 -22.26 -15.65 -43.31
C ALA A 299 -23.58 -14.85 -43.47
N PRO A 300 -24.25 -14.77 -44.64
CA PRO A 300 -25.43 -13.91 -44.79
C PRO A 300 -26.73 -14.46 -44.18
N GLY A 301 -26.82 -15.76 -43.88
CA GLY A 301 -28.08 -16.39 -43.47
C GLY A 301 -28.42 -16.26 -41.99
N ILE A 302 -27.42 -16.16 -41.12
CA ILE A 302 -27.60 -16.28 -39.66
C ILE A 302 -27.92 -14.95 -38.99
N GLU A 303 -27.28 -13.85 -39.43
CA GLU A 303 -27.52 -12.52 -38.87
C GLU A 303 -28.99 -12.09 -39.03
N ALA A 304 -29.66 -12.55 -40.11
CA ALA A 304 -31.06 -12.26 -40.38
C ALA A 304 -32.05 -13.16 -39.61
N GLU A 305 -31.65 -14.38 -39.22
CA GLU A 305 -32.54 -15.36 -38.56
C GLU A 305 -32.37 -15.46 -37.04
N ALA A 306 -31.20 -15.09 -36.49
CA ALA A 306 -30.87 -15.35 -35.08
C ALA A 306 -30.88 -14.12 -34.15
N ASP A 307 -31.04 -12.90 -34.67
CA ASP A 307 -30.96 -11.63 -33.89
C ASP A 307 -29.77 -11.61 -32.91
N ALA A 308 -28.66 -12.22 -33.32
CA ALA A 308 -27.50 -12.48 -32.47
C ALA A 308 -26.40 -11.47 -32.79
N ASP A 309 -25.97 -10.73 -31.77
CA ASP A 309 -24.88 -9.76 -31.87
C ASP A 309 -23.51 -10.47 -31.91
N ILE A 310 -23.12 -10.92 -33.10
CA ILE A 310 -21.87 -11.67 -33.32
C ILE A 310 -20.64 -10.77 -33.06
N SER A 311 -20.74 -9.47 -33.31
CA SER A 311 -19.66 -8.49 -33.13
C SER A 311 -19.18 -8.41 -31.68
N SER A 312 -20.11 -8.28 -30.71
CA SER A 312 -19.76 -8.21 -29.28
C SER A 312 -19.21 -9.54 -28.77
N VAL A 313 -19.74 -10.67 -29.24
CA VAL A 313 -19.25 -12.01 -28.89
C VAL A 313 -17.81 -12.19 -29.36
N LEU A 314 -17.48 -11.83 -30.61
CA LEU A 314 -16.13 -11.95 -31.16
C LEU A 314 -15.13 -11.03 -30.43
N ALA A 315 -15.53 -9.80 -30.12
CA ALA A 315 -14.67 -8.84 -29.44
C ALA A 315 -14.33 -9.26 -28.00
N SER A 316 -15.35 -9.63 -27.23
CA SER A 316 -15.18 -10.15 -25.88
C SER A 316 -14.31 -11.41 -25.90
N SER A 317 -14.57 -12.30 -26.85
CA SER A 317 -13.83 -13.55 -26.98
C SER A 317 -12.35 -13.36 -27.32
N ALA A 318 -12.00 -12.44 -28.21
CA ALA A 318 -10.59 -12.16 -28.55
C ALA A 318 -9.78 -11.73 -27.31
N LEU A 319 -10.37 -10.88 -26.47
CA LEU A 319 -9.76 -10.46 -25.22
C LEU A 319 -9.67 -11.60 -24.20
N TRP A 320 -10.70 -12.43 -24.10
CA TRP A 320 -10.66 -13.64 -23.26
C TRP A 320 -9.59 -14.64 -23.71
N ILE A 321 -9.34 -14.77 -25.02
CA ILE A 321 -8.26 -15.63 -25.55
C ILE A 321 -6.90 -15.11 -25.08
N VAL A 322 -6.62 -13.81 -25.24
CA VAL A 322 -5.35 -13.22 -24.77
C VAL A 322 -5.21 -13.36 -23.25
N ALA A 323 -6.29 -13.10 -22.50
CA ALA A 323 -6.30 -13.26 -21.05
C ALA A 323 -6.09 -14.74 -20.64
N SER A 324 -6.65 -15.70 -21.38
CA SER A 324 -6.53 -17.13 -21.08
C SER A 324 -5.07 -17.61 -21.13
N VAL A 325 -4.31 -17.17 -22.14
CA VAL A 325 -2.87 -17.46 -22.26
C VAL A 325 -2.15 -16.96 -21.01
N TYR A 326 -2.44 -15.74 -20.58
CA TYR A 326 -1.87 -15.18 -19.36
C TYR A 326 -2.22 -16.01 -18.11
N PHE A 327 -3.51 -16.33 -17.89
CA PHE A 327 -3.96 -17.09 -16.73
C PHE A 327 -3.37 -18.51 -16.67
N VAL A 328 -3.11 -19.14 -17.81
CA VAL A 328 -2.43 -20.45 -17.89
C VAL A 328 -0.96 -20.32 -17.52
N LEU A 329 -0.26 -19.31 -18.05
CA LEU A 329 1.16 -19.06 -17.77
C LEU A 329 1.41 -18.80 -16.27
N VAL A 330 0.54 -18.03 -15.62
CA VAL A 330 0.68 -17.66 -14.19
C VAL A 330 -0.01 -18.63 -13.22
N ARG A 331 -0.38 -19.84 -13.64
CA ARG A 331 -1.10 -20.83 -12.80
C ARG A 331 -0.45 -21.12 -11.43
N ALA A 332 0.89 -21.01 -11.35
CA ALA A 332 1.62 -21.24 -10.10
C ALA A 332 1.31 -20.19 -9.04
N ALA A 333 0.93 -18.97 -9.46
CA ALA A 333 0.62 -17.87 -8.56
C ALA A 333 -0.64 -18.10 -7.72
N PHE A 334 -1.55 -18.97 -8.16
CA PHE A 334 -2.86 -19.17 -7.51
C PHE A 334 -2.92 -20.41 -6.61
N ARG A 335 -1.77 -20.87 -6.12
CA ARG A 335 -1.67 -22.01 -5.18
C ARG A 335 -1.64 -21.58 -3.71
N ALA A 336 -2.06 -20.35 -3.39
CA ALA A 336 -1.99 -19.85 -2.02
C ALA A 336 -2.87 -20.67 -1.09
N ARG A 337 -2.29 -21.07 0.04
CA ARG A 337 -2.97 -21.80 1.12
C ARG A 337 -3.05 -20.85 2.33
N PRO A 338 -4.18 -20.15 2.54
CA PRO A 338 -4.28 -19.09 3.55
C PRO A 338 -4.17 -19.60 4.98
N ARG A 339 -4.46 -20.89 5.19
CA ARG A 339 -4.30 -21.60 6.46
C ARG A 339 -3.02 -22.43 6.53
N ALA A 340 -2.14 -22.38 5.52
CA ALA A 340 -0.86 -23.07 5.60
C ALA A 340 -0.03 -22.47 6.73
N ALA A 341 0.67 -23.32 7.47
CA ALA A 341 1.71 -22.89 8.40
C ALA A 341 2.77 -22.07 7.64
N LEU A 342 3.28 -21.01 8.26
CA LEU A 342 4.37 -20.22 7.66
C LEU A 342 5.73 -20.85 7.91
N GLY A 343 5.91 -21.55 9.04
CA GLY A 343 7.14 -22.24 9.39
C GLY A 343 7.08 -23.75 9.17
N ASP A 344 8.15 -24.41 9.59
CA ASP A 344 8.26 -25.87 9.65
C ASP A 344 7.30 -26.43 10.71
N ALA A 345 6.87 -27.67 10.51
CA ALA A 345 5.95 -28.36 11.41
C ALA A 345 6.72 -29.25 12.39
N PRO A 346 6.29 -29.37 13.66
CA PRO A 346 5.16 -28.67 14.27
C PRO A 346 5.45 -27.19 14.54
N ALA A 347 4.38 -26.38 14.63
CA ALA A 347 4.52 -24.96 15.00
C ALA A 347 5.01 -24.84 16.45
N PRO A 348 5.88 -23.86 16.76
CA PRO A 348 6.39 -23.70 18.11
C PRO A 348 5.32 -23.47 19.17
N THR A 349 5.53 -23.96 20.39
CA THR A 349 4.73 -23.57 21.56
C THR A 349 5.29 -22.31 22.22
N VAL A 350 4.49 -21.68 23.08
CA VAL A 350 4.95 -20.53 23.89
C VAL A 350 6.14 -20.91 24.78
N ASP A 351 6.15 -22.13 25.31
CA ASP A 351 7.25 -22.61 26.15
C ASP A 351 8.56 -22.77 25.36
N GLU A 352 8.50 -23.27 24.13
CA GLU A 352 9.66 -23.33 23.24
C GLU A 352 10.16 -21.92 22.88
N VAL A 353 9.26 -20.94 22.71
CA VAL A 353 9.65 -19.54 22.50
C VAL A 353 10.36 -18.98 23.73
N LYS A 354 9.83 -19.21 24.93
CA LYS A 354 10.51 -18.83 26.19
C LYS A 354 11.87 -19.51 26.33
N GLN A 355 11.99 -20.79 25.97
CA GLN A 355 13.27 -21.49 25.96
C GLN A 355 14.26 -20.87 24.97
N GLU A 356 13.81 -20.52 23.77
CA GLU A 356 14.65 -19.85 22.77
C GLU A 356 15.12 -18.48 23.24
N LEU A 357 14.24 -17.69 23.88
CA LEU A 357 14.61 -16.42 24.49
C LEU A 357 15.69 -16.59 25.56
N ARG A 358 15.56 -17.60 26.43
CA ARG A 358 16.57 -17.90 27.46
C ARG A 358 17.91 -18.35 26.86
N ALA A 359 17.87 -19.10 25.76
CA ALA A 359 19.06 -19.65 25.13
C ALA A 359 19.83 -18.62 24.27
N SER A 360 19.12 -17.96 23.35
CA SER A 360 19.70 -17.08 22.32
C SER A 360 19.55 -15.59 22.66
N GLY A 361 18.82 -15.25 23.71
CA GLY A 361 18.49 -13.88 24.07
C GLY A 361 17.38 -13.27 23.20
N GLY A 362 17.19 -11.96 23.35
CA GLY A 362 16.20 -11.20 22.58
C GLY A 362 16.37 -9.68 22.75
N GLY A 363 15.60 -8.94 21.97
CA GLY A 363 15.46 -7.49 22.11
C GLY A 363 14.49 -7.11 23.23
N THR A 364 14.32 -5.80 23.42
CA THR A 364 13.48 -5.23 24.50
C THR A 364 12.00 -5.58 24.38
N LEU A 365 11.52 -5.90 23.18
CA LEU A 365 10.14 -6.33 22.92
C LEU A 365 9.97 -7.86 22.83
N SER A 366 11.06 -8.63 22.90
CA SER A 366 11.02 -10.06 22.60
C SER A 366 10.17 -10.85 23.59
N TRP A 367 10.06 -10.45 24.85
CA TRP A 367 9.15 -11.11 25.80
C TRP A 367 7.68 -10.97 25.42
N MET A 368 7.28 -9.85 24.80
CA MET A 368 5.90 -9.64 24.36
C MET A 368 5.46 -10.64 23.27
N THR A 369 6.42 -11.31 22.64
CA THR A 369 6.13 -12.38 21.69
C THR A 369 5.46 -13.59 22.31
N THR A 370 5.51 -13.75 23.65
CA THR A 370 4.90 -14.88 24.37
C THR A 370 3.43 -14.66 24.72
N TRP A 371 2.87 -13.49 24.40
CA TRP A 371 1.51 -13.10 24.78
C TRP A 371 0.43 -13.77 23.91
N GLU A 372 -0.82 -13.65 24.37
CA GLU A 372 -1.95 -14.26 23.69
C GLU A 372 -2.15 -13.71 22.25
N GLY A 373 -2.63 -14.57 21.35
CA GLY A 373 -2.90 -14.21 19.96
C GLY A 373 -1.68 -14.28 19.04
N MET A 374 -0.49 -14.53 19.58
CA MET A 374 0.72 -14.79 18.80
C MET A 374 0.71 -16.19 18.18
N SER A 375 1.15 -16.25 16.94
CA SER A 375 1.47 -17.48 16.21
C SER A 375 2.96 -17.53 15.95
N TYR A 376 3.52 -18.74 15.81
CA TYR A 376 4.96 -18.93 15.67
C TYR A 376 5.29 -19.65 14.37
N ALA A 377 6.38 -19.24 13.73
CA ALA A 377 6.92 -19.87 12.54
C ALA A 377 8.40 -20.20 12.77
N ARG A 378 8.73 -21.50 12.79
CA ARG A 378 10.11 -21.99 12.89
C ARG A 378 10.74 -22.12 11.50
N PHE A 379 12.01 -21.76 11.42
CA PHE A 379 12.87 -21.90 10.25
C PHE A 379 14.24 -22.36 10.74
N ASP A 380 14.44 -23.68 10.77
CA ASP A 380 15.63 -24.27 11.40
C ASP A 380 15.84 -23.75 12.84
N ARG A 381 16.93 -23.01 13.12
CA ARG A 381 17.24 -22.41 14.43
C ARG A 381 16.55 -21.07 14.71
N GLY A 382 15.92 -20.45 13.70
CA GLY A 382 15.24 -19.17 13.86
C GLY A 382 13.73 -19.31 14.05
N MET A 383 13.12 -18.39 14.78
CA MET A 383 11.67 -18.32 14.94
C MET A 383 11.16 -16.91 14.69
N VAL A 384 9.97 -16.80 14.09
CA VAL A 384 9.25 -15.52 13.96
C VAL A 384 7.93 -15.64 14.71
N ALA A 385 7.73 -14.74 15.67
CA ALA A 385 6.44 -14.55 16.33
C ALA A 385 5.63 -13.50 15.57
N TYR A 386 4.40 -13.85 15.19
CA TYR A 386 3.57 -13.01 14.34
C TYR A 386 2.07 -13.19 14.60
N GLN A 387 1.27 -12.21 14.21
CA GLN A 387 -0.18 -12.37 14.10
C GLN A 387 -0.63 -12.41 12.63
N ARG A 388 -1.69 -13.16 12.34
CA ARG A 388 -2.40 -13.11 11.05
C ARG A 388 -3.63 -12.23 11.14
N ARG A 389 -3.55 -10.99 10.66
CA ARG A 389 -4.65 -10.01 10.70
C ARG A 389 -4.81 -9.33 9.34
N SER A 390 -6.04 -9.16 8.85
CA SER A 390 -6.33 -8.41 7.60
C SER A 390 -5.53 -8.90 6.36
N GLY A 391 -5.15 -10.19 6.36
CA GLY A 391 -4.30 -10.82 5.35
C GLY A 391 -2.84 -10.35 5.35
N VAL A 392 -2.35 -9.84 6.48
CA VAL A 392 -0.97 -9.51 6.78
C VAL A 392 -0.42 -10.57 7.74
N ALA A 393 0.83 -10.99 7.52
CA ALA A 393 1.62 -11.72 8.50
C ALA A 393 2.46 -10.67 9.26
N LEU A 394 1.91 -10.21 10.38
CA LEU A 394 2.47 -9.11 11.17
C LEU A 394 3.43 -9.68 12.22
N ALA A 395 4.71 -9.72 11.89
CA ALA A 395 5.77 -10.13 12.82
C ALA A 395 6.03 -9.03 13.85
N LEU A 396 6.26 -9.44 15.10
CA LEU A 396 6.56 -8.54 16.21
C LEU A 396 8.06 -8.59 16.52
N GLY A 397 8.72 -7.44 16.44
CA GLY A 397 10.14 -7.31 16.73
C GLY A 397 11.05 -8.05 15.75
N ASP A 398 12.26 -8.35 16.21
CA ASP A 398 13.24 -9.14 15.47
C ASP A 398 12.92 -10.64 15.55
N PRO A 399 13.30 -11.44 14.53
CA PRO A 399 13.28 -12.90 14.64
C PRO A 399 14.10 -13.37 15.85
N LEU A 400 13.55 -14.37 16.54
CA LEU A 400 14.16 -15.03 17.68
C LEU A 400 15.12 -16.12 17.21
N GLY A 401 16.10 -16.44 18.05
CA GLY A 401 17.14 -17.41 17.77
C GLY A 401 18.50 -16.77 17.47
N PRO A 402 19.49 -17.58 17.07
CA PRO A 402 20.87 -17.13 16.92
C PRO A 402 21.00 -15.99 15.89
N PRO A 403 21.77 -14.92 16.16
CA PRO A 403 21.90 -13.76 15.28
C PRO A 403 22.29 -14.10 13.83
N GLU A 404 23.12 -15.11 13.64
CA GLU A 404 23.58 -15.60 12.33
C GLU A 404 22.45 -16.19 11.48
N SER A 405 21.39 -16.72 12.12
CA SER A 405 20.23 -17.28 11.42
C SER A 405 19.27 -16.21 10.90
N ARG A 406 19.34 -14.98 11.45
CA ARG A 406 18.34 -13.91 11.23
C ARG A 406 18.07 -13.64 9.75
N ALA A 407 19.12 -13.48 8.94
CA ALA A 407 18.95 -13.19 7.51
C ALA A 407 18.29 -14.32 6.72
N ALA A 408 18.54 -15.58 7.09
CA ALA A 408 17.85 -16.73 6.50
C ALA A 408 16.38 -16.78 6.95
N THR A 409 16.14 -16.58 8.25
CA THR A 409 14.81 -16.58 8.87
C THR A 409 13.90 -15.50 8.31
N VAL A 410 14.40 -14.26 8.15
CA VAL A 410 13.65 -13.15 7.54
C VAL A 410 13.22 -13.51 6.12
N ARG A 411 14.16 -14.00 5.29
CA ARG A 411 13.85 -14.39 3.90
C ARG A 411 12.84 -15.53 3.83
N ALA A 412 13.05 -16.58 4.63
CA ALA A 412 12.13 -17.72 4.68
C ALA A 412 10.72 -17.32 5.13
N PHE A 413 10.61 -16.45 6.14
CA PHE A 413 9.31 -15.94 6.60
C PHE A 413 8.61 -15.11 5.53
N VAL A 414 9.34 -14.22 4.85
CA VAL A 414 8.82 -13.42 3.73
C VAL A 414 8.29 -14.33 2.63
N ASP A 415 9.10 -15.29 2.16
CA ASP A 415 8.73 -16.20 1.07
C ASP A 415 7.49 -17.04 1.43
N ARG A 416 7.44 -17.57 2.66
CA ARG A 416 6.31 -18.39 3.12
C ARG A 416 5.04 -17.56 3.33
N ALA A 417 5.15 -16.33 3.83
CA ALA A 417 4.02 -15.41 3.94
C ALA A 417 3.44 -15.07 2.57
N GLU A 418 4.29 -14.77 1.59
CA GLU A 418 3.87 -14.47 0.22
C GLU A 418 3.21 -15.68 -0.48
N ALA A 419 3.80 -16.86 -0.30
CA ALA A 419 3.24 -18.12 -0.78
C ALA A 419 1.85 -18.40 -0.16
N ALA A 420 1.64 -18.03 1.10
CA ALA A 420 0.34 -18.12 1.79
C ALA A 420 -0.67 -17.03 1.36
N GLY A 421 -0.26 -16.06 0.52
CA GLY A 421 -1.10 -14.94 0.09
C GLY A 421 -1.22 -13.82 1.13
N LEU A 422 -0.31 -13.80 2.11
CA LEU A 422 -0.22 -12.77 3.14
C LEU A 422 0.79 -11.69 2.72
N ALA A 423 0.57 -10.46 3.15
CA ALA A 423 1.60 -9.43 3.09
C ALA A 423 2.53 -9.59 4.32
N PRO A 424 3.82 -9.91 4.15
CA PRO A 424 4.75 -9.94 5.27
C PRO A 424 5.05 -8.52 5.74
N CYS A 425 5.16 -8.37 7.06
CA CYS A 425 5.44 -7.10 7.71
C CYS A 425 6.20 -7.39 9.02
N PHE A 426 7.23 -6.61 9.32
CA PHE A 426 7.87 -6.62 10.65
C PHE A 426 7.59 -5.29 11.33
N PHE A 427 6.95 -5.35 12.49
CA PHE A 427 6.61 -4.18 13.30
C PHE A 427 7.56 -4.08 14.49
N SER A 428 8.08 -2.87 14.72
CA SER A 428 9.05 -2.57 15.78
C SER A 428 10.34 -3.40 15.70
N ALA A 429 10.84 -3.64 14.48
CA ALA A 429 12.07 -4.38 14.24
C ALA A 429 13.31 -3.49 14.34
N GLY A 430 14.45 -4.08 14.70
CA GLY A 430 15.73 -3.37 14.82
C GLY A 430 16.50 -3.27 13.50
N ALA A 431 17.63 -2.56 13.54
CA ALA A 431 18.50 -2.33 12.39
C ALA A 431 19.04 -3.62 11.74
N ALA A 432 19.25 -4.68 12.54
CA ALA A 432 19.73 -5.96 12.03
C ALA A 432 18.68 -6.69 11.16
N THR A 433 17.39 -6.57 11.50
CA THR A 433 16.31 -7.10 10.67
C THR A 433 16.08 -6.22 9.44
N LEU A 434 16.22 -4.89 9.58
CA LEU A 434 16.24 -3.96 8.44
C LEU A 434 17.33 -4.31 7.42
N ALA A 435 18.52 -4.71 7.86
CA ALA A 435 19.59 -5.16 6.96
C ALA A 435 19.30 -6.52 6.30
N ALA A 436 18.42 -7.33 6.88
CA ALA A 436 18.10 -8.69 6.45
C ALA A 436 16.92 -8.79 5.47
N VAL A 437 16.07 -7.76 5.38
CA VAL A 437 14.94 -7.78 4.44
C VAL A 437 15.42 -7.74 2.99
N PRO A 438 14.67 -8.33 2.03
CA PRO A 438 15.03 -8.30 0.61
C PRO A 438 15.22 -6.88 0.05
N ALA A 439 16.06 -6.76 -0.98
CA ALA A 439 16.25 -5.51 -1.69
C ALA A 439 14.91 -4.96 -2.24
N GLY A 440 14.72 -3.65 -2.12
CA GLY A 440 13.50 -2.96 -2.56
C GLY A 440 12.40 -2.83 -1.50
N TRP A 441 12.57 -3.45 -0.32
CA TRP A 441 11.72 -3.17 0.84
C TRP A 441 11.88 -1.71 1.31
N ARG A 442 10.83 -1.22 1.95
CA ARG A 442 10.74 0.11 2.55
C ARG A 442 10.71 -0.02 4.07
N SER A 443 11.16 1.04 4.73
CA SER A 443 11.16 1.14 6.18
C SER A 443 10.58 2.47 6.62
N ILE A 444 9.80 2.45 7.69
CA ILE A 444 9.30 3.63 8.39
C ILE A 444 9.78 3.53 9.84
N VAL A 445 10.31 4.61 10.39
CA VAL A 445 10.58 4.68 11.83
C VAL A 445 9.25 4.83 12.56
N VAL A 446 8.94 3.88 13.44
CA VAL A 446 7.67 3.87 14.19
C VAL A 446 7.82 4.30 15.64
N ALA A 447 8.98 4.06 16.25
CA ALA A 447 9.28 4.43 17.62
C ALA A 447 10.79 4.41 17.85
N ASP A 448 11.22 5.09 18.92
CA ASP A 448 12.53 4.82 19.52
C ASP A 448 12.27 4.15 20.86
N ASP A 449 12.99 3.08 21.13
CA ASP A 449 13.15 2.62 22.50
C ASP A 449 13.95 3.63 23.31
N THR A 450 13.61 3.78 24.57
CA THR A 450 14.35 4.59 25.54
C THR A 450 15.08 3.66 26.50
N VAL A 451 16.37 3.42 26.25
CA VAL A 451 17.18 2.45 27.00
C VAL A 451 18.10 3.19 27.97
N VAL A 452 18.08 2.79 29.24
CA VAL A 452 18.99 3.28 30.28
C VAL A 452 20.08 2.25 30.52
N ASP A 453 21.34 2.64 30.40
CA ASP A 453 22.48 1.79 30.73
C ASP A 453 22.67 1.76 32.25
N LEU A 454 22.70 0.56 32.83
CA LEU A 454 22.75 0.33 34.27
C LEU A 454 24.17 0.13 34.86
N PRO A 455 25.18 -0.37 34.12
CA PRO A 455 26.53 -0.52 34.65
C PRO A 455 27.11 0.81 35.11
N GLY A 456 27.48 0.89 36.39
CA GLY A 456 28.06 2.10 36.98
C GLY A 456 27.05 3.24 37.18
N LEU A 457 25.74 2.96 37.14
CA LEU A 457 24.70 3.97 37.32
C LEU A 457 24.85 4.72 38.67
N GLN A 458 24.99 6.05 38.59
CA GLN A 458 24.99 6.94 39.74
C GLN A 458 24.07 8.13 39.49
N PHE A 459 23.17 8.40 40.44
CA PHE A 459 22.22 9.53 40.36
C PHE A 459 22.86 10.86 40.79
N THR A 460 23.96 11.24 40.12
CA THR A 460 24.76 12.43 40.43
C THR A 460 24.55 13.54 39.39
N GLY A 461 24.89 14.78 39.76
CA GLY A 461 24.82 15.94 38.86
C GLY A 461 23.42 16.50 38.61
N LYS A 462 23.34 17.55 37.78
CA LYS A 462 22.09 18.27 37.44
C LYS A 462 21.14 17.40 36.63
N ALA A 463 21.69 16.55 35.77
CA ALA A 463 20.99 15.59 34.92
C ALA A 463 19.98 14.75 35.72
N TRP A 464 20.41 14.11 36.81
CA TRP A 464 19.60 13.21 37.62
C TRP A 464 18.79 13.91 38.73
N GLY A 465 18.69 15.24 38.69
CA GLY A 465 18.05 16.03 39.75
C GLY A 465 16.61 15.62 40.04
N ALA A 466 15.81 15.36 39.00
CA ALA A 466 14.41 14.95 39.14
C ALA A 466 14.28 13.60 39.88
N VAL A 467 15.07 12.60 39.46
CA VAL A 467 15.10 11.26 40.08
C VAL A 467 15.56 11.35 41.53
N ARG A 468 16.67 12.05 41.81
CA ARG A 468 17.17 12.22 43.18
C ARG A 468 16.17 12.93 44.09
N THR A 469 15.48 13.95 43.57
CA THR A 469 14.44 14.67 44.32
C THR A 469 13.28 13.75 44.67
N SER A 470 12.85 12.90 43.73
CA SER A 470 11.79 11.92 43.98
C SER A 470 12.19 10.87 45.03
N LEU A 471 13.42 10.35 44.97
CA LEU A 471 13.95 9.39 45.95
C LEU A 471 14.04 10.00 47.36
N ASN A 472 14.63 11.19 47.50
CA ASN A 472 14.74 11.88 48.79
C ASN A 472 13.37 12.24 49.37
N ARG A 473 12.42 12.62 48.50
CA ARG A 473 11.05 12.91 48.91
C ARG A 473 10.32 11.64 49.38
N ALA A 474 10.51 10.52 48.69
CA ALA A 474 9.95 9.23 49.08
C ALA A 474 10.46 8.80 50.46
N GLU A 475 11.77 8.93 50.71
CA GLU A 475 12.38 8.65 52.01
C GLU A 475 11.80 9.53 53.12
N ARG A 476 11.69 10.85 52.89
CA ARG A 476 11.10 11.80 53.85
C ARG A 476 9.62 11.49 54.16
N GLU A 477 8.87 11.00 53.18
CA GLU A 477 7.44 10.69 53.29
C GLU A 477 7.18 9.21 53.67
N GLY A 478 8.24 8.43 53.93
CA GLY A 478 8.14 7.03 54.36
C GLY A 478 7.62 6.06 53.30
N MET A 479 7.73 6.43 52.01
CA MET A 479 7.34 5.56 50.91
C MET A 479 8.32 4.40 50.76
N THR A 480 7.79 3.18 50.72
CA THR A 480 8.57 1.95 50.58
C THR A 480 8.55 1.46 49.14
N PHE A 481 9.74 1.22 48.57
CA PHE A 481 9.89 0.52 47.30
C PHE A 481 9.91 -0.98 47.55
N ARG A 482 9.06 -1.73 46.84
CA ARG A 482 9.04 -3.19 46.92
C ARG A 482 9.03 -3.78 45.51
N LEU A 483 10.07 -4.56 45.20
CA LEU A 483 10.14 -5.35 43.98
C LEU A 483 9.71 -6.78 44.28
N SER A 484 8.73 -7.28 43.54
CA SER A 484 8.06 -8.56 43.81
C SER A 484 7.58 -9.19 42.50
N ARG A 485 6.78 -10.26 42.60
CA ARG A 485 6.02 -10.85 41.48
C ARG A 485 4.54 -10.75 41.82
N LEU A 486 3.70 -10.52 40.82
CA LEU A 486 2.27 -10.32 41.07
C LEU A 486 1.61 -11.52 41.76
N GLY A 487 2.05 -12.74 41.43
CA GLY A 487 1.55 -13.98 42.04
C GLY A 487 1.92 -14.15 43.52
N ASP A 488 3.02 -13.54 43.96
CA ASP A 488 3.53 -13.64 45.34
C ASP A 488 2.91 -12.58 46.27
N GLU A 489 2.19 -11.61 45.70
CA GLU A 489 1.56 -10.52 46.44
C GLU A 489 0.26 -10.94 47.14
N THR A 490 0.01 -10.30 48.29
CA THR A 490 -1.20 -10.54 49.07
C THR A 490 -2.45 -10.22 48.25
N TRP A 491 -3.57 -10.85 48.60
CA TRP A 491 -4.84 -10.55 47.94
C TRP A 491 -5.20 -9.06 47.98
N GLY A 492 -4.96 -8.39 49.12
CA GLY A 492 -5.22 -6.95 49.27
C GLY A 492 -4.42 -6.09 48.29
N VAL A 493 -3.12 -6.35 48.13
CA VAL A 493 -2.27 -5.65 47.16
C VAL A 493 -2.75 -5.91 45.74
N ARG A 494 -3.07 -7.16 45.39
CA ARG A 494 -3.59 -7.51 44.06
C ARG A 494 -4.91 -6.80 43.74
N GLN A 495 -5.79 -6.60 44.72
CA GLN A 495 -7.02 -5.82 44.54
C GLN A 495 -6.73 -4.33 44.34
N GLN A 496 -5.77 -3.75 45.06
CA GLN A 496 -5.38 -2.36 44.85
C GLN A 496 -4.80 -2.14 43.44
N LEU A 497 -3.96 -3.06 42.95
CA LEU A 497 -3.43 -3.01 41.59
C LEU A 497 -4.54 -3.09 40.54
N ARG A 498 -5.54 -3.96 40.77
CA ARG A 498 -6.73 -4.07 39.92
C ARG A 498 -7.52 -2.77 39.90
N ALA A 499 -7.79 -2.17 41.06
CA ALA A 499 -8.50 -0.89 41.14
C ALA A 499 -7.76 0.24 40.42
N ILE A 500 -6.44 0.33 40.59
CA ILE A 500 -5.59 1.31 39.88
C ILE A 500 -5.63 1.05 38.36
N SER A 501 -5.58 -0.21 37.94
CA SER A 501 -5.70 -0.62 36.54
C SER A 501 -7.04 -0.22 35.93
N GLU A 502 -8.14 -0.53 36.62
CA GLU A 502 -9.51 -0.26 36.15
C GLU A 502 -9.79 1.24 36.06
N SER A 503 -9.36 2.02 37.05
CA SER A 503 -9.45 3.49 37.01
C SER A 503 -8.71 4.05 35.79
N TRP A 504 -7.49 3.57 35.54
CA TRP A 504 -6.69 4.01 34.40
C TRP A 504 -7.33 3.69 33.04
N VAL A 505 -7.98 2.52 32.90
CA VAL A 505 -8.67 2.13 31.66
C VAL A 505 -9.96 2.93 31.47
N GLY A 506 -10.73 3.12 32.55
CA GLY A 506 -12.01 3.85 32.52
C GLY A 506 -11.89 5.29 32.00
N ASP A 507 -10.79 5.97 32.34
CA ASP A 507 -10.54 7.35 31.92
C ASP A 507 -10.22 7.52 30.42
N LYS A 508 -9.91 6.43 29.70
CA LYS A 508 -9.40 6.47 28.32
C LYS A 508 -10.46 6.25 27.24
N GLY A 509 -11.68 5.88 27.60
CA GLY A 509 -12.79 5.67 26.66
C GLY A 509 -12.59 4.53 25.64
N LEU A 510 -11.54 3.71 25.79
CA LEU A 510 -11.19 2.59 24.92
C LEU A 510 -11.08 1.29 25.73
N PRO A 511 -11.39 0.13 25.12
CA PRO A 511 -11.18 -1.17 25.76
C PRO A 511 -9.68 -1.42 26.01
N GLU A 512 -9.36 -2.39 26.87
CA GLU A 512 -7.97 -2.83 27.03
C GLU A 512 -7.34 -3.19 25.68
N MET A 513 -6.15 -2.64 25.45
CA MET A 513 -5.35 -2.88 24.25
C MET A 513 -4.43 -4.08 24.46
N GLY A 514 -3.90 -4.63 23.37
CA GLY A 514 -2.96 -5.74 23.39
C GLY A 514 -1.79 -5.56 22.42
N PHE A 515 -1.20 -6.69 22.00
CA PHE A 515 -0.09 -6.81 21.04
C PHE A 515 1.28 -6.34 21.55
N THR A 516 1.43 -5.08 21.93
CA THR A 516 2.67 -4.57 22.56
C THR A 516 2.40 -3.83 23.86
N LEU A 517 1.18 -3.94 24.36
CA LEU A 517 0.69 -3.32 25.58
C LEU A 517 0.11 -4.43 26.45
N GLY A 518 0.71 -4.66 27.61
CA GLY A 518 0.30 -5.72 28.52
C GLY A 518 -0.88 -5.31 29.40
N THR A 519 -1.42 -6.29 30.10
CA THR A 519 -2.43 -6.14 31.14
C THR A 519 -1.92 -6.78 32.44
N LEU A 520 -2.75 -6.78 33.49
CA LEU A 520 -2.43 -7.54 34.70
C LEU A 520 -2.35 -9.05 34.45
N HIS A 521 -2.88 -9.56 33.33
CA HIS A 521 -2.71 -10.94 32.91
C HIS A 521 -1.24 -11.23 32.55
N GLU A 522 -0.65 -10.44 31.65
CA GLU A 522 0.75 -10.58 31.27
C GLU A 522 1.69 -10.33 32.47
N ALA A 523 1.34 -9.39 33.34
CA ALA A 523 2.09 -9.11 34.57
C ALA A 523 2.01 -10.25 35.62
N SER A 524 1.12 -11.22 35.44
CA SER A 524 0.99 -12.39 36.33
C SER A 524 1.99 -13.51 36.00
N ASP A 525 2.70 -13.39 34.88
CA ASP A 525 3.73 -14.37 34.51
C ASP A 525 4.83 -14.44 35.59
N PRO A 526 5.28 -15.64 36.01
CA PRO A 526 6.27 -15.80 37.08
C PRO A 526 7.62 -15.12 36.81
N GLU A 527 7.97 -14.81 35.56
CA GLU A 527 9.22 -14.14 35.22
C GLU A 527 9.09 -12.61 35.14
N VAL A 528 7.86 -12.10 35.17
CA VAL A 528 7.59 -10.67 35.20
C VAL A 528 7.69 -10.16 36.64
N ARG A 529 8.40 -9.05 36.82
CA ARG A 529 8.53 -8.40 38.12
C ARG A 529 7.59 -7.21 38.21
N VAL A 530 7.09 -6.95 39.41
CA VAL A 530 6.26 -5.80 39.71
C VAL A 530 6.95 -4.94 40.77
N ALA A 531 7.13 -3.67 40.45
CA ALA A 531 7.64 -2.67 41.40
C ALA A 531 6.46 -1.91 42.01
N LEU A 532 6.41 -1.82 43.32
CA LEU A 532 5.33 -1.20 44.09
C LEU A 532 5.86 -0.04 44.93
N ALA A 533 5.12 1.07 44.93
CA ALA A 533 5.29 2.15 45.89
C ALA A 533 4.24 2.02 46.98
N VAL A 534 4.65 1.63 48.18
CA VAL A 534 3.76 1.37 49.31
C VAL A 534 3.89 2.50 50.32
N SER A 535 2.78 3.13 50.69
CA SER A 535 2.74 4.21 51.67
C SER A 535 2.91 3.70 53.10
N PRO A 536 3.22 4.58 54.07
CA PRO A 536 3.23 4.21 55.49
C PRO A 536 1.91 3.61 56.00
N ALA A 537 0.78 3.92 55.33
CA ALA A 537 -0.53 3.38 55.65
C ALA A 537 -0.78 1.99 55.03
N GLY A 538 0.13 1.49 54.18
CA GLY A 538 0.00 0.21 53.47
C GLY A 538 -0.70 0.30 52.11
N ASP A 539 -1.04 1.52 51.65
CA ASP A 539 -1.64 1.74 50.34
C ASP A 539 -0.60 1.70 49.22
N VAL A 540 -0.96 1.13 48.07
CA VAL A 540 -0.16 1.16 46.85
C VAL A 540 -0.48 2.44 46.08
N ASP A 541 0.50 3.33 45.98
CA ASP A 541 0.34 4.62 45.30
C ASP A 541 0.68 4.55 43.81
N GLY A 542 1.34 3.48 43.40
CA GLY A 542 1.62 3.19 42.00
C GLY A 542 2.40 1.90 41.83
N PHE A 543 2.39 1.39 40.61
CA PHE A 543 3.14 0.20 40.26
C PHE A 543 3.69 0.24 38.83
N LEU A 544 4.76 -0.53 38.63
CA LEU A 544 5.34 -0.84 37.32
C LEU A 544 5.35 -2.36 37.09
N SER A 545 5.19 -2.82 35.85
CA SER A 545 5.59 -4.18 35.46
C SER A 545 6.86 -4.14 34.60
N TRP A 546 7.75 -5.09 34.85
CA TRP A 546 9.05 -5.22 34.21
C TRP A 546 9.17 -6.59 33.56
N LEU A 547 9.24 -6.61 32.23
CA LEU A 547 9.42 -7.81 31.41
C LEU A 547 10.92 -8.15 31.32
N PRO A 548 11.31 -9.44 31.40
CA PRO A 548 12.71 -9.81 31.29
C PRO A 548 13.23 -9.62 29.85
N VAL A 549 14.43 -9.08 29.73
CA VAL A 549 15.20 -9.03 28.48
C VAL A 549 16.34 -10.03 28.62
N TYR A 550 16.28 -11.13 27.86
CA TYR A 550 17.29 -12.18 27.90
C TYR A 550 18.50 -11.85 27.02
N GLY A 551 19.68 -12.20 27.51
CA GLY A 551 20.90 -12.39 26.72
C GLY A 551 21.23 -13.89 26.62
N GLU A 552 22.47 -14.22 26.26
CA GLU A 552 22.92 -15.63 26.19
C GLU A 552 22.89 -16.29 27.58
N GLY A 553 21.83 -17.05 27.87
CA GLY A 553 21.70 -17.88 29.07
C GLY A 553 21.24 -17.16 30.36
N ALA A 554 21.08 -15.84 30.35
CA ALA A 554 20.70 -15.07 31.54
C ALA A 554 19.90 -13.81 31.22
N ILE A 555 19.22 -13.24 32.22
CA ILE A 555 18.53 -11.96 32.08
C ILE A 555 19.60 -10.85 31.95
N ARG A 556 19.61 -10.20 30.79
CA ARG A 556 20.47 -9.05 30.48
C ARG A 556 19.88 -7.73 30.97
N GLY A 557 18.56 -7.63 31.05
CA GLY A 557 17.88 -6.38 31.40
C GLY A 557 16.38 -6.52 31.61
N TRP A 558 15.71 -5.39 31.70
CA TRP A 558 14.27 -5.31 31.96
C TRP A 558 13.59 -4.25 31.11
N THR A 559 12.42 -4.56 30.55
CA THR A 559 11.59 -3.61 29.78
C THR A 559 10.35 -3.23 30.57
N LEU A 560 10.08 -1.93 30.69
CA LEU A 560 8.88 -1.40 31.30
C LEU A 560 7.64 -1.69 30.43
N ASP A 561 6.60 -2.27 31.01
CA ASP A 561 5.34 -2.52 30.31
C ASP A 561 4.20 -1.68 30.91
N LEU A 562 3.73 -2.03 32.11
CA LEU A 562 2.73 -1.25 32.83
C LEU A 562 3.39 -0.14 33.64
N MET A 563 2.78 1.05 33.58
CA MET A 563 3.19 2.21 34.37
C MET A 563 1.92 2.94 34.85
N ARG A 564 1.41 2.59 36.04
CA ARG A 564 0.11 3.08 36.55
C ARG A 564 0.19 3.61 37.97
N ARG A 565 -0.48 4.73 38.23
CA ARG A 565 -0.50 5.42 39.53
C ARG A 565 -1.92 5.53 40.05
N ARG A 566 -2.04 5.57 41.37
CA ARG A 566 -3.28 5.89 42.08
C ARG A 566 -3.52 7.41 42.07
N ASP A 567 -4.76 7.83 41.84
CA ASP A 567 -5.12 9.23 41.97
C ASP A 567 -5.09 9.69 43.43
N GLY A 568 -4.56 10.89 43.66
CA GLY A 568 -4.35 11.43 45.01
C GLY A 568 -3.22 10.75 45.80
N GLY A 569 -2.47 9.83 45.20
CA GLY A 569 -1.31 9.19 45.82
C GLY A 569 -0.04 10.05 45.81
N PHE A 570 1.08 9.44 46.21
CA PHE A 570 2.41 10.06 46.20
C PHE A 570 2.76 10.70 44.85
N GLY A 571 2.96 12.02 44.85
CA GLY A 571 3.08 12.83 43.62
C GLY A 571 4.12 12.31 42.61
N PRO A 572 5.41 12.15 42.99
CA PRO A 572 6.46 11.69 42.08
C PRO A 572 6.63 10.15 42.08
N VAL A 573 5.54 9.40 42.23
CA VAL A 573 5.57 7.92 42.35
C VAL A 573 6.23 7.24 41.16
N MET A 574 6.09 7.77 39.95
CA MET A 574 6.67 7.18 38.75
C MET A 574 8.18 7.38 38.68
N GLU A 575 8.67 8.60 38.93
CA GLU A 575 10.09 8.87 39.05
C GLU A 575 10.74 8.04 40.16
N PHE A 576 10.06 7.91 41.30
CA PHE A 576 10.49 7.08 42.42
C PHE A 576 10.61 5.61 42.02
N LEU A 577 9.57 5.02 41.43
CA LEU A 577 9.55 3.60 41.08
C LEU A 577 10.58 3.26 40.00
N ILE A 578 10.72 4.08 38.97
CA ILE A 578 11.69 3.85 37.90
C ILE A 578 13.12 4.01 38.45
N GLY A 579 13.37 5.07 39.23
CA GLY A 579 14.69 5.31 39.82
C GLY A 579 15.11 4.21 40.81
N ALA A 580 14.18 3.76 41.67
CA ALA A 580 14.43 2.68 42.60
C ALA A 580 14.62 1.33 41.89
N SER A 581 13.85 1.05 40.82
CA SER A 581 14.04 -0.13 39.98
C SER A 581 15.40 -0.13 39.29
N ALA A 582 15.82 1.00 38.72
CA ALA A 582 17.13 1.13 38.08
C ALA A 582 18.28 0.86 39.05
N ARG A 583 18.18 1.36 40.30
CA ARG A 583 19.17 1.08 41.37
C ARG A 583 19.20 -0.41 41.73
N GLN A 584 18.03 -1.03 41.88
CA GLN A 584 17.91 -2.45 42.21
C GLN A 584 18.46 -3.34 41.09
N PHE A 585 18.07 -3.10 39.84
CA PHE A 585 18.56 -3.86 38.69
C PHE A 585 20.06 -3.67 38.44
N SER A 586 20.59 -2.46 38.66
CA SER A 586 22.04 -2.22 38.61
C SER A 586 22.78 -3.03 39.68
N ALA A 587 22.26 -3.09 40.92
CA ALA A 587 22.84 -3.91 41.99
C ALA A 587 22.78 -5.42 41.70
N GLU A 588 21.77 -5.87 40.96
CA GLU A 588 21.64 -7.26 40.49
C GLU A 588 22.51 -7.57 39.25
N GLY A 589 23.23 -6.58 38.71
CA GLY A 589 24.13 -6.77 37.56
C GLY A 589 23.44 -6.74 36.19
N ALA A 590 22.19 -6.26 36.10
CA ALA A 590 21.54 -6.04 34.82
C ALA A 590 22.31 -4.97 34.01
N GLN A 591 22.35 -5.15 32.69
CA GLN A 591 23.06 -4.25 31.78
C GLN A 591 22.18 -3.09 31.31
N VAL A 592 20.89 -3.36 31.08
CA VAL A 592 19.97 -2.39 30.47
C VAL A 592 18.61 -2.38 31.14
N MET A 593 17.99 -1.20 31.18
CA MET A 593 16.59 -1.02 31.53
C MET A 593 15.91 -0.21 30.43
N SER A 594 15.00 -0.83 29.69
CA SER A 594 14.20 -0.15 28.67
C SER A 594 12.95 0.44 29.33
N LEU A 595 12.65 1.71 29.04
CA LEU A 595 11.39 2.35 29.39
C LEU A 595 10.32 2.14 28.30
N SER A 596 10.55 1.19 27.38
CA SER A 596 9.75 0.85 26.21
C SER A 596 9.69 1.96 25.14
N GLY A 597 9.18 1.60 23.97
CA GLY A 597 9.04 2.48 22.82
C GLY A 597 8.20 3.73 23.13
N ALA A 598 8.71 4.89 22.72
CA ALA A 598 7.90 6.09 22.56
C ALA A 598 7.79 6.37 21.06
N PRO A 599 6.56 6.48 20.50
CA PRO A 599 6.38 6.93 19.12
C PRO A 599 7.06 8.27 18.94
N LEU A 600 7.97 8.33 17.99
CA LEU A 600 8.78 9.50 17.76
C LEU A 600 8.05 10.55 16.94
N ALA A 601 8.27 11.80 17.35
CA ALA A 601 8.21 12.98 16.51
C ALA A 601 9.41 13.03 15.54
N HIS A 602 9.63 11.98 14.75
CA HIS A 602 10.60 12.07 13.65
C HIS A 602 9.96 12.89 12.52
N GLU A 603 10.57 14.03 12.20
CA GLU A 603 10.20 14.84 11.04
C GLU A 603 10.67 14.12 9.77
N TYR A 604 9.72 13.58 9.01
CA TYR A 604 10.01 13.10 7.66
C TYR A 604 10.23 14.29 6.71
N PRO A 605 11.14 14.18 5.73
CA PRO A 605 11.25 15.19 4.70
C PRO A 605 9.91 15.38 3.97
N ALA A 606 9.63 16.62 3.55
CA ALA A 606 8.32 17.06 3.05
C ALA A 606 7.83 16.32 1.77
N ASP A 607 8.64 15.44 1.19
CA ASP A 607 8.36 14.63 0.00
C ASP A 607 7.86 13.20 0.34
N ALA A 608 7.76 12.82 1.61
CA ALA A 608 7.34 11.48 2.05
C ALA A 608 5.82 11.21 1.96
N GLY A 609 4.98 12.23 1.69
CA GLY A 609 3.55 12.13 1.37
C GLY A 609 2.76 11.09 2.16
N VAL A 610 2.45 9.95 1.53
CA VAL A 610 1.64 8.84 2.08
C VAL A 610 2.24 8.24 3.37
N ILE A 611 3.56 8.26 3.50
CA ILE A 611 4.27 7.72 4.67
C ILE A 611 4.08 8.62 5.89
N ALA A 612 4.19 9.93 5.68
CA ALA A 612 3.93 10.93 6.72
C ALA A 612 2.47 10.91 7.17
N ASP A 613 1.53 10.67 6.25
CA ASP A 613 0.10 10.55 6.57
C ASP A 613 -0.21 9.28 7.38
N LEU A 614 0.45 8.15 7.11
CA LEU A 614 0.29 6.92 7.90
C LEU A 614 0.86 7.08 9.31
N GLN A 615 2.06 7.66 9.44
CA GLN A 615 2.64 7.96 10.74
C GLN A 615 1.73 8.89 11.53
N ARG A 616 1.23 9.96 10.90
CA ARG A 616 0.29 10.89 11.54
C ARG A 616 -0.95 10.16 12.03
N ARG A 617 -1.59 9.35 11.18
CA ARG A 617 -2.75 8.53 11.60
C ARG A 617 -2.44 7.57 12.74
N LEU A 618 -1.26 6.93 12.76
CA LEU A 618 -0.87 6.04 13.86
C LEU A 618 -0.58 6.82 15.15
N ALA A 619 0.04 7.99 15.04
CA ALA A 619 0.26 8.91 16.15
C ALA A 619 -1.09 9.42 16.69
N ASP A 620 -1.96 9.95 15.85
CA ASP A 620 -3.28 10.47 16.20
C ASP A 620 -4.18 9.38 16.81
N LEU A 621 -4.14 8.14 16.29
CA LEU A 621 -4.92 7.02 16.85
C LEU A 621 -4.50 6.67 18.27
N LEU A 622 -3.24 6.85 18.62
CA LEU A 622 -2.69 6.43 19.89
C LEU A 622 -2.44 7.62 20.84
N GLU A 623 -2.48 8.87 20.35
CA GLU A 623 -2.25 10.10 21.13
C GLU A 623 -3.30 10.34 22.24
N PRO A 624 -4.61 10.11 22.02
CA PRO A 624 -5.62 10.16 23.09
C PRO A 624 -5.32 9.17 24.22
N VAL A 625 -4.65 8.05 23.88
CA VAL A 625 -4.40 6.98 24.82
C VAL A 625 -3.10 7.18 25.59
N TYR A 626 -2.07 7.71 24.94
CA TYR A 626 -0.71 7.77 25.49
C TYR A 626 -0.19 9.16 25.84
N GLY A 627 -0.74 10.25 25.28
CA GLY A 627 -0.18 11.60 25.48
C GLY A 627 1.31 11.66 25.12
N PHE A 628 1.69 11.18 23.93
CA PHE A 628 3.05 10.79 23.55
C PHE A 628 4.12 11.85 23.81
N SER A 629 3.82 13.09 23.48
CA SER A 629 4.70 14.25 23.71
C SER A 629 5.04 14.42 25.19
N SER A 630 4.07 14.17 26.08
CA SER A 630 4.28 14.23 27.53
C SER A 630 5.08 13.04 28.06
N LEU A 631 4.82 11.84 27.54
CA LEU A 631 5.49 10.60 27.94
C LEU A 631 6.96 10.57 27.51
N HIS A 632 7.26 11.04 26.30
CA HIS A 632 8.63 11.16 25.81
C HIS A 632 9.45 12.13 26.67
N ARG A 633 8.93 13.33 26.95
CA ARG A 633 9.58 14.29 27.88
C ARG A 633 9.75 13.74 29.29
N PHE A 634 8.81 12.91 29.75
CA PHE A 634 8.94 12.23 31.03
C PHE A 634 10.12 11.25 31.02
N LYS A 635 10.25 10.40 30.00
CA LYS A 635 11.32 9.40 29.86
C LYS A 635 12.71 10.04 29.75
N GLN A 636 12.83 11.24 29.20
CA GLN A 636 14.10 11.99 29.13
C GLN A 636 14.74 12.27 30.51
N LYS A 637 13.94 12.27 31.60
CA LYS A 637 14.45 12.46 32.97
C LYS A 637 15.45 11.38 33.41
N PHE A 638 15.46 10.23 32.73
CA PHE A 638 16.29 9.07 33.05
C PHE A 638 17.52 8.92 32.14
N HIS A 639 17.85 9.96 31.36
CA HIS A 639 19.02 10.00 30.46
C HIS A 639 19.17 8.76 29.57
N PRO A 640 18.11 8.36 28.84
CA PRO A 640 18.19 7.19 27.99
C PRO A 640 19.04 7.46 26.74
N ARG A 641 19.63 6.39 26.21
CA ARG A 641 20.00 6.30 24.79
C ARG A 641 18.81 5.78 23.99
N TYR A 642 18.71 6.19 22.74
CA TYR A 642 17.60 5.82 21.87
C TYR A 642 17.98 4.66 20.93
N GLU A 643 17.10 3.66 20.81
CA GLU A 643 17.23 2.59 19.82
C GLU A 643 16.06 2.63 18.83
N THR A 644 16.35 2.90 17.56
CA THR A 644 15.32 3.08 16.54
C THR A 644 14.65 1.77 16.14
N MET A 645 13.32 1.82 16.12
CA MET A 645 12.45 0.72 15.73
C MET A 645 11.76 1.03 14.40
N TYR A 646 11.73 0.03 13.52
CA TYR A 646 11.23 0.16 12.16
C TYR A 646 9.98 -0.68 11.92
N LEU A 647 9.05 -0.13 11.14
CA LEU A 647 8.08 -0.89 10.36
C LEU A 647 8.71 -1.23 9.01
N LEU A 648 8.92 -2.51 8.77
CA LEU A 648 9.50 -3.04 7.54
C LEU A 648 8.40 -3.64 6.68
N TYR A 649 8.29 -3.17 5.45
CA TYR A 649 7.26 -3.58 4.50
C TYR A 649 7.79 -3.53 3.08
N ARG A 650 7.07 -4.14 2.13
CA ARG A 650 7.53 -4.24 0.74
C ARG A 650 7.40 -2.93 -0.03
N ASP A 651 6.17 -2.41 -0.11
CA ASP A 651 5.83 -1.15 -0.78
C ASP A 651 4.55 -0.54 -0.22
N GLU A 652 4.27 0.70 -0.60
CA GLU A 652 3.23 1.53 -0.01
C GLU A 652 1.82 0.95 -0.20
N ALA A 653 1.59 0.06 -1.18
CA ALA A 653 0.29 -0.57 -1.38
C ALA A 653 -0.06 -1.62 -0.30
N ASP A 654 0.91 -2.06 0.51
CA ASP A 654 0.64 -2.91 1.67
C ASP A 654 0.20 -2.09 2.90
N LEU A 655 0.48 -0.79 2.95
CA LEU A 655 0.27 0.05 4.13
C LEU A 655 -1.19 0.10 4.60
N THR A 656 -2.16 0.16 3.67
CA THR A 656 -3.59 0.13 4.03
C THR A 656 -3.95 -1.15 4.78
N ARG A 657 -3.41 -2.30 4.37
CA ARG A 657 -3.66 -3.59 5.00
C ARG A 657 -2.89 -3.73 6.30
N ILE A 658 -1.66 -3.23 6.35
CA ILE A 658 -0.81 -3.20 7.54
C ILE A 658 -1.46 -2.33 8.63
N GLY A 659 -1.96 -1.14 8.29
CA GLY A 659 -2.72 -0.29 9.21
C GLY A 659 -3.92 -1.03 9.79
N ALA A 660 -4.77 -1.63 8.94
CA ALA A 660 -5.90 -2.43 9.41
C ALA A 660 -5.48 -3.65 10.25
N ALA A 661 -4.31 -4.25 9.99
CA ALA A 661 -3.76 -5.35 10.76
C ALA A 661 -3.27 -4.91 12.14
N LEU A 662 -2.51 -3.80 12.21
CA LEU A 662 -2.04 -3.19 13.45
C LEU A 662 -3.21 -2.76 14.33
N THR A 663 -4.18 -2.04 13.77
CA THR A 663 -5.40 -1.64 14.49
C THR A 663 -6.10 -2.84 15.12
N ARG A 664 -6.20 -3.97 14.40
CA ARG A 664 -6.80 -5.20 14.94
C ARG A 664 -5.91 -6.00 15.89
N ALA A 665 -4.60 -5.80 15.84
CA ALA A 665 -3.68 -6.38 16.80
C ALA A 665 -3.75 -5.62 18.14
N PHE A 666 -3.74 -4.28 18.10
CA PHE A 666 -3.84 -3.42 19.28
C PHE A 666 -5.23 -3.43 19.91
N LEU A 667 -6.30 -3.54 19.11
CA LEU A 667 -7.68 -3.55 19.58
C LEU A 667 -8.40 -4.85 19.18
N PRO A 668 -8.02 -6.00 19.78
CA PRO A 668 -8.52 -7.31 19.37
C PRO A 668 -10.03 -7.48 19.62
N HIS A 669 -10.56 -6.85 20.68
CA HIS A 669 -11.96 -6.98 21.10
C HIS A 669 -12.85 -5.80 20.71
N ALA A 670 -12.31 -4.78 20.04
CA ALA A 670 -13.10 -3.62 19.66
C ALA A 670 -14.17 -3.98 18.61
N THR A 671 -15.39 -3.52 18.87
CA THR A 671 -16.53 -3.67 17.96
C THR A 671 -16.46 -2.66 16.81
N ILE A 672 -17.13 -2.94 15.69
CA ILE A 672 -17.19 -2.03 14.53
C ILE A 672 -17.72 -0.64 14.94
N ARG A 673 -18.68 -0.59 15.88
CA ARG A 673 -19.23 0.67 16.42
C ARG A 673 -18.18 1.47 17.20
N GLN A 674 -17.32 0.81 17.98
CA GLN A 674 -16.23 1.47 18.72
C GLN A 674 -15.14 1.99 17.78
N PHE A 675 -14.83 1.27 16.68
CA PHE A 675 -13.94 1.80 15.64
C PHE A 675 -14.51 3.04 14.95
N ALA A 676 -15.82 3.04 14.69
CA ALA A 676 -16.48 4.19 14.10
C ALA A 676 -16.52 5.39 15.06
N ALA A 677 -16.79 5.16 16.35
CA ALA A 677 -16.79 6.21 17.37
C ALA A 677 -15.41 6.86 17.55
N ALA A 678 -14.35 6.04 17.67
CA ALA A 678 -12.97 6.54 17.74
C ALA A 678 -12.58 7.35 16.49
N GLY A 679 -13.05 6.93 15.30
CA GLY A 679 -12.85 7.67 14.06
C GLY A 679 -13.63 8.99 13.97
N VAL A 680 -14.79 9.10 14.62
CA VAL A 680 -15.62 10.32 14.63
C VAL A 680 -15.11 11.34 15.65
N ASP A 681 -14.60 10.90 16.80
CA ASP A 681 -14.00 11.80 17.80
C ASP A 681 -12.67 12.41 17.30
N LEU A 682 -11.93 11.67 16.48
CA LEU A 682 -10.75 12.19 15.75
C LEU A 682 -11.10 13.35 14.80
N VAL A 683 -12.22 13.28 14.10
CA VAL A 683 -12.67 14.35 13.19
C VAL A 683 -13.23 15.56 13.94
N ARG A 684 -13.72 15.37 15.17
CA ARG A 684 -14.25 16.46 16.00
C ARG A 684 -13.17 17.28 16.70
N GLN A 685 -11.98 16.73 16.95
CA GLN A 685 -10.87 17.48 17.56
C GLN A 685 -10.08 18.34 16.56
N GLU A 686 -10.32 18.20 15.26
CA GLU A 686 -9.73 19.05 14.20
C GLU A 686 -10.54 20.32 13.89
N ASN A 687 -11.64 20.59 14.60
CA ASN A 687 -12.46 21.81 14.44
C ASN A 687 -12.35 22.78 15.63
#